data_AF-A0A816VQV5-F1
#
_entry.id   AF-A0A816VQV5-F1
#
_cell.length_a   1.000
_cell.length_b   1.000
_cell.length_c   1.000
_cell.angle_alpha   90.00
_cell.angle_beta   90.00
_cell.angle_gamma   90.00
#
_symmetry.space_group_name_H-M   'P 1'
#
loop_
_entity.id
_entity.type
_entity.pdbx_description
1 polymer ?
#
loop_
_entity_poly.entity_id
_entity_poly.type
_entity_poly.pdbx_seq_one_letter_code
_entity_poly.pdbx_strand_id
1 'polypeptide(L)'
;MSSDKHSARFLNKLKMERVRTMLTHTYPYPHEHSRHAMIAVIMGCLFFISSDNMHTLVEKLDNNFKWWSMYACLLGFFYFFSSPFLGKTIQPSYSTFSRWHVAWILVAALYHLPSFQSMGLDLRMNLSLFLTIYTSSVVFLFVFHIVFIGFWHLGLVSRVARRRPAILTILQNCAVLSIACCIFYSHCGNRAILRQTPLERRRSSNSTWLTKLVQIDELKDQVCSSWFAPVGSASDYPLLSKWVIYGELACNGSCPVTSDEISPIYSLWATFIGLYIANYVVERSTGWALAHPVSVNNYEKLKKQQMKPNFLDMVPWYSGTSADLFKTVFDLLVSVTVFLGRFDMRMMQAAMTKTCDGEERKELLYDHFTDMDDFWFDFMADTGDGGNSSYSVAKLLAQPFINVPLDDDLVSLQRGNVLLIGGDLAYPNPSAFTYEKRLFCPFEYALQPPHWYKNDSISVEKPELPEGVSDLKHYDGPQCFLIPGNHDWFDGLNTFMRYICHKSWLGGWLMPQKKSYFALQLPKGWWVFGLDLALHGDIDVYQFNFFSELVKEKVVGKDDGVIIITHEPNWLLDWYWKDDTGKNMRHLICAFLKGRCKLRMAGDLHHYMRHSCTHQSDGPAAHVEHLLVNGCGGAFLHPTHVFSDFSKFYDASYDSKSAYPSFKDSSRIALGNILKFRKKNWQFDFIGGIIYFVLVFSLFPQCKLGHILRDDSFSGHLGSFLGTVWSAFVYITEQSYVSFTGVVMLLVAAIMFVPSKISRKRRILIGVLHVAAHLTAALILMLLLELGIETCIQHKLLATSGYHTLYQWYKSVENEHFPDPTGLRVRIEQWTFGFYPACIKYLMSAFDIPEVMAVTRTNICREGMESLSRSGAAIYYASVFLYFWVFSTPVVSLVFGSYLYICINWLHIHFDEAFSSLRIANYKSFTRFHIKSDGDLEVFTLGVDKVPKEWKLDKDWDSEPRSTVKMSHLRRFPSKWCATTSQQDPINTVKIVDHFVISRSDKEVGGS
;
A
#
# COMPACT_ATOMS: atom_id res chain seq x y z
N MET A 1 -26.13 -62.62 38.08
CA MET A 1 -27.40 -62.59 37.31
C MET A 1 -27.29 -61.51 36.25
N SER A 2 -27.37 -61.91 34.97
CA SER A 2 -27.67 -61.08 33.78
C SER A 2 -26.65 -59.97 33.41
N SER A 3 -26.31 -59.62 32.18
CA SER A 3 -26.48 -60.14 30.80
C SER A 3 -25.71 -59.16 29.89
N ASP A 4 -25.17 -59.68 28.79
CA ASP A 4 -24.45 -59.08 27.65
C ASP A 4 -24.68 -57.62 27.24
N LYS A 5 -23.60 -56.93 26.82
CA LYS A 5 -23.29 -56.66 25.38
C LYS A 5 -22.03 -55.83 25.15
N HIS A 6 -21.17 -56.35 24.27
CA HIS A 6 -20.02 -55.70 23.64
C HIS A 6 -20.40 -54.42 22.84
N SER A 7 -19.67 -53.32 23.02
CA SER A 7 -18.98 -52.60 21.92
C SER A 7 -18.12 -51.43 22.44
N ALA A 8 -16.80 -51.59 22.51
CA ALA A 8 -15.86 -50.46 22.55
C ALA A 8 -14.41 -50.94 22.33
N ARG A 9 -14.04 -51.33 21.10
CA ARG A 9 -12.64 -51.60 20.77
C ARG A 9 -12.20 -51.17 19.36
N PHE A 10 -12.72 -50.06 18.84
CA PHE A 10 -12.28 -49.53 17.54
C PHE A 10 -12.00 -48.02 17.47
N LEU A 11 -11.99 -47.29 18.60
CA LEU A 11 -11.80 -45.82 18.59
C LEU A 11 -10.40 -45.31 18.97
N ASN A 12 -9.42 -46.18 19.22
CA ASN A 12 -8.06 -45.77 19.60
C ASN A 12 -7.02 -45.80 18.47
N LYS A 13 -7.42 -45.76 17.19
CA LYS A 13 -6.47 -45.82 16.05
C LYS A 13 -6.69 -44.79 14.93
N LEU A 14 -7.25 -43.62 15.24
CA LEU A 14 -7.30 -42.49 14.30
C LEU A 14 -6.70 -41.23 14.94
N LYS A 15 -5.51 -40.84 14.46
CA LYS A 15 -4.79 -39.62 14.84
C LYS A 15 -5.68 -38.37 14.71
N MET A 16 -6.07 -37.78 15.84
CA MET A 16 -6.87 -36.54 15.90
C MET A 16 -6.13 -35.27 15.45
N GLU A 17 -4.82 -35.33 15.14
CA GLU A 17 -4.07 -34.19 14.63
C GLU A 17 -4.40 -33.80 13.18
N ARG A 18 -4.91 -34.72 12.36
CA ARG A 18 -5.29 -34.43 10.96
C ARG A 18 -6.65 -33.74 10.81
N VAL A 19 -7.46 -33.69 11.88
CA VAL A 19 -8.81 -33.11 11.85
C VAL A 19 -8.81 -31.67 12.36
N ARG A 20 -7.83 -31.28 13.18
CA ARG A 20 -7.77 -29.92 13.75
C ARG A 20 -7.28 -28.87 12.74
N THR A 21 -6.54 -29.26 11.71
CA THR A 21 -6.07 -28.37 10.62
C THR A 21 -7.07 -28.15 9.49
N MET A 22 -8.22 -28.85 9.46
CA MET A 22 -9.30 -28.55 8.51
C MET A 22 -10.25 -27.43 8.96
N LEU A 23 -10.18 -26.96 10.21
CA LEU A 23 -11.24 -26.13 10.80
C LEU A 23 -10.92 -24.66 11.01
N THR A 24 -9.78 -24.16 10.53
CA THR A 24 -9.45 -22.74 10.59
C THR A 24 -9.02 -22.21 9.23
N HIS A 25 -9.99 -22.13 8.32
CA HIS A 25 -9.96 -21.12 7.26
C HIS A 25 -11.15 -20.20 7.45
N THR A 26 -10.86 -18.97 7.87
CA THR A 26 -11.76 -17.82 7.80
C THR A 26 -11.96 -17.45 6.33
N TYR A 27 -12.98 -18.03 5.70
CA TYR A 27 -13.48 -17.48 4.44
C TYR A 27 -14.19 -16.15 4.73
N PRO A 28 -13.90 -15.07 3.97
CA PRO A 28 -14.76 -13.91 3.92
C PRO A 28 -16.08 -14.31 3.23
N TYR A 29 -17.18 -14.13 3.98
CA TYR A 29 -18.57 -13.98 3.54
C TYR A 29 -19.02 -14.70 2.23
N PRO A 30 -19.69 -15.87 2.27
CA PRO A 30 -20.00 -16.65 1.07
C PRO A 30 -21.35 -16.32 0.39
N HIS A 31 -21.99 -15.18 0.69
CA HIS A 31 -23.29 -14.83 0.12
C HIS A 31 -23.18 -13.69 -0.92
N GLU A 32 -22.44 -13.93 -2.00
CA GLU A 32 -22.35 -12.98 -3.12
C GLU A 32 -23.75 -12.64 -3.67
N HIS A 33 -24.66 -13.61 -3.81
CA HIS A 33 -26.01 -13.38 -4.34
C HIS A 33 -26.90 -12.51 -3.43
N SER A 34 -26.77 -12.62 -2.10
CA SER A 34 -27.48 -11.74 -1.15
C SER A 34 -26.98 -10.31 -1.23
N ARG A 35 -25.69 -10.11 -1.50
CA ARG A 35 -25.11 -8.78 -1.75
C ARG A 35 -25.66 -8.18 -3.04
N HIS A 36 -25.76 -8.95 -4.12
CA HIS A 36 -26.35 -8.49 -5.38
C HIS A 36 -27.84 -8.18 -5.25
N ALA A 37 -28.61 -8.98 -4.50
CA ALA A 37 -30.01 -8.70 -4.20
C ALA A 37 -30.17 -7.42 -3.36
N MET A 38 -29.32 -7.24 -2.35
CA MET A 38 -29.29 -6.03 -1.52
C MET A 38 -28.91 -4.79 -2.35
N ILE A 39 -27.92 -4.90 -3.24
CA ILE A 39 -27.54 -3.83 -4.17
C ILE A 39 -28.69 -3.53 -5.13
N ALA A 40 -29.37 -4.54 -5.68
CA ALA A 40 -30.52 -4.36 -6.57
C ALA A 40 -31.71 -3.68 -5.85
N VAL A 41 -31.98 -4.06 -4.60
CA VAL A 41 -33.01 -3.41 -3.77
C VAL A 41 -32.63 -1.96 -3.47
N ILE A 42 -31.39 -1.69 -3.07
CA ILE A 42 -30.91 -0.33 -2.80
C ILE A 42 -30.95 0.53 -4.08
N MET A 43 -30.49 0.01 -5.21
CA MET A 43 -30.51 0.70 -6.49
C MET A 43 -31.94 0.93 -7.00
N GLY A 44 -32.83 -0.04 -6.82
CA GLY A 44 -34.26 0.10 -7.12
C GLY A 44 -34.94 1.14 -6.22
N CYS A 45 -34.64 1.13 -4.92
CA CYS A 45 -35.13 2.14 -3.98
C CYS A 45 -34.64 3.54 -4.34
N LEU A 46 -33.35 3.69 -4.67
CA LEU A 46 -32.78 4.96 -5.13
C LEU A 46 -33.41 5.43 -6.44
N PHE A 47 -33.68 4.51 -7.37
CA PHE A 47 -34.37 4.81 -8.63
C PHE A 47 -35.79 5.36 -8.37
N PHE A 48 -36.62 4.68 -7.58
CA PHE A 48 -37.98 5.14 -7.27
C PHE A 48 -38.01 6.45 -6.47
N ILE A 49 -37.13 6.61 -5.47
CA ILE A 49 -36.98 7.87 -4.71
C ILE A 49 -36.54 9.01 -5.62
N SER A 50 -35.62 8.76 -6.57
CA SER A 50 -35.16 9.77 -7.52
C SER A 50 -36.25 10.15 -8.51
N SER A 51 -37.07 9.18 -8.95
CA SER A 51 -38.15 9.39 -9.92
C SER A 51 -39.29 10.22 -9.32
N ASP A 52 -39.68 9.98 -8.06
CA ASP A 52 -40.78 10.72 -7.41
C ASP A 52 -40.39 12.16 -7.03
N ASN A 53 -39.10 12.42 -6.79
CA ASN A 53 -38.61 13.73 -6.33
C ASN A 53 -37.85 14.53 -7.40
N MET A 54 -37.68 14.02 -8.62
CA MET A 54 -36.83 14.67 -9.64
C MET A 54 -37.32 16.07 -10.02
N HIS A 55 -38.64 16.28 -10.04
CA HIS A 55 -39.26 17.59 -10.28
C HIS A 55 -38.87 18.62 -9.20
N THR A 56 -38.98 18.24 -7.92
CA THR A 56 -38.69 19.09 -6.76
C THR A 56 -37.19 19.27 -6.52
N LEU A 57 -36.41 18.23 -6.81
CA LEU A 57 -34.97 18.19 -6.58
C LEU A 57 -34.23 19.06 -7.60
N VAL A 58 -34.58 19.03 -8.89
CA VAL A 58 -33.92 19.81 -9.93
C VAL A 58 -34.22 21.31 -9.79
N GLU A 59 -35.48 21.67 -9.53
CA GLU A 59 -35.90 23.07 -9.36
C GLU A 59 -35.34 23.71 -8.07
N LYS A 60 -35.08 22.91 -7.02
CA LYS A 60 -34.47 23.38 -5.76
C LYS A 60 -32.96 23.15 -5.64
N LEU A 61 -32.37 22.24 -6.43
CA LEU A 61 -30.91 22.08 -6.57
C LEU A 61 -30.29 23.36 -7.11
N ASP A 62 -30.93 23.96 -8.11
CA ASP A 62 -30.45 25.21 -8.72
C ASP A 62 -30.52 26.38 -7.71
N ASN A 63 -31.58 26.43 -6.90
CA ASN A 63 -31.78 27.47 -5.88
C ASN A 63 -30.93 27.28 -4.60
N ASN A 64 -30.54 26.05 -4.24
CA ASN A 64 -29.83 25.72 -3.00
C ASN A 64 -28.48 25.01 -3.23
N PHE A 65 -27.86 25.15 -4.40
CA PHE A 65 -26.61 24.47 -4.80
C PHE A 65 -25.46 24.64 -3.79
N LYS A 66 -25.42 25.78 -3.11
CA LYS A 66 -24.44 26.08 -2.04
C LYS A 66 -24.54 25.10 -0.86
N TRP A 67 -25.76 24.74 -0.46
CA TRP A 67 -25.99 23.81 0.66
C TRP A 67 -25.67 22.37 0.29
N TRP A 68 -26.02 21.94 -0.92
CA TRP A 68 -25.63 20.62 -1.44
C TRP A 68 -24.11 20.46 -1.57
N SER A 69 -23.43 21.50 -2.03
CA SER A 69 -21.96 21.53 -2.09
C SER A 69 -21.34 21.48 -0.69
N MET A 70 -21.93 22.15 0.31
CA MET A 70 -21.50 22.05 1.71
C MET A 70 -21.69 20.63 2.26
N TYR A 71 -22.82 19.97 2.01
CA TYR A 71 -23.03 18.57 2.41
C TYR A 71 -21.98 17.64 1.80
N ALA A 72 -21.70 17.79 0.49
CA ALA A 72 -20.71 16.98 -0.21
C ALA A 72 -19.29 17.23 0.32
N CYS A 73 -18.90 18.48 0.54
CA CYS A 73 -17.61 18.82 1.13
C CYS A 73 -17.48 18.32 2.57
N LEU A 74 -18.53 18.41 3.39
CA LEU A 74 -18.48 18.05 4.81
C LEU A 74 -18.51 16.53 5.02
N LEU A 75 -19.32 15.80 4.24
CA LEU A 75 -19.28 14.33 4.18
C LEU A 75 -17.99 13.82 3.56
N GLY A 76 -17.46 14.50 2.53
CA GLY A 76 -16.16 14.21 1.96
C GLY A 76 -15.05 14.41 2.98
N PHE A 77 -15.03 15.56 3.68
CA PHE A 77 -14.09 15.85 4.75
C PHE A 77 -14.19 14.82 5.89
N PHE A 78 -15.41 14.47 6.32
CA PHE A 78 -15.62 13.44 7.33
C PHE A 78 -15.16 12.06 6.86
N TYR A 79 -15.39 11.68 5.60
CA TYR A 79 -14.89 10.43 5.02
C TYR A 79 -13.36 10.40 5.02
N PHE A 80 -12.71 11.46 4.53
CA PHE A 80 -11.24 11.55 4.54
C PHE A 80 -10.67 11.60 5.96
N PHE A 81 -11.34 12.26 6.91
CA PHE A 81 -10.92 12.34 8.30
C PHE A 81 -11.14 11.03 9.07
N SER A 82 -12.23 10.30 8.81
CA SER A 82 -12.60 9.07 9.53
C SER A 82 -12.08 7.77 8.89
N SER A 83 -11.75 7.78 7.59
CA SER A 83 -11.20 6.65 6.83
C SER A 83 -9.98 5.98 7.48
N PRO A 84 -8.98 6.73 8.02
CA PRO A 84 -7.84 6.14 8.72
C PRO A 84 -8.23 5.35 9.98
N PHE A 85 -9.31 5.77 10.66
CA PHE A 85 -9.80 5.15 11.90
C PHE A 85 -10.69 3.93 11.65
N LEU A 86 -11.38 3.89 10.50
CA LEU A 86 -12.26 2.78 10.09
C LEU A 86 -11.47 1.54 9.62
N GLY A 87 -10.31 1.73 9.00
CA GLY A 87 -9.50 0.63 8.45
C GLY A 87 -8.76 -0.23 9.49
N LYS A 88 -8.47 0.31 10.68
CA LYS A 88 -7.66 -0.38 11.72
C LYS A 88 -8.44 -0.87 12.96
N THR A 89 -9.74 -0.57 13.10
CA THR A 89 -10.53 -0.84 14.33
C THR A 89 -11.30 -2.18 14.33
N ILE A 90 -11.01 -3.10 13.40
CA ILE A 90 -11.65 -4.43 13.32
C ILE A 90 -10.91 -5.50 14.17
N GLN A 91 -10.11 -5.09 15.17
CA GLN A 91 -9.69 -5.99 16.25
C GLN A 91 -10.14 -5.46 17.63
N PRO A 92 -10.61 -6.34 18.54
CA PRO A 92 -11.36 -5.91 19.71
C PRO A 92 -10.43 -5.77 20.91
N SER A 93 -10.20 -4.55 21.40
CA SER A 93 -9.97 -4.37 22.85
C SER A 93 -10.23 -2.96 23.37
N TYR A 94 -10.17 -1.90 22.54
CA TYR A 94 -10.41 -0.51 23.03
C TYR A 94 -11.29 0.38 22.12
N SER A 95 -11.93 -0.16 21.06
CA SER A 95 -12.56 0.68 20.02
C SER A 95 -14.01 1.10 20.26
N THR A 96 -14.67 0.67 21.35
CA THR A 96 -16.10 0.95 21.52
C THR A 96 -16.40 2.43 21.78
N PHE A 97 -15.57 3.12 22.57
CA PHE A 97 -15.73 4.56 22.85
C PHE A 97 -15.44 5.42 21.62
N SER A 98 -14.38 5.11 20.87
CA SER A 98 -14.02 5.80 19.62
C SER A 98 -15.11 5.65 18.54
N ARG A 99 -15.74 4.47 18.44
CA ARG A 99 -16.86 4.24 17.50
C ARG A 99 -18.08 5.10 17.81
N TRP A 100 -18.47 5.17 19.07
CA TRP A 100 -19.58 6.02 19.50
C TRP A 100 -19.24 7.50 19.40
N HIS A 101 -18.00 7.89 19.64
CA HIS A 101 -17.55 9.27 19.49
C HIS A 101 -17.53 9.72 18.02
N VAL A 102 -17.04 8.88 17.09
CA VAL A 102 -17.05 9.14 15.64
C VAL A 102 -18.49 9.19 15.12
N ALA A 103 -19.34 8.26 15.55
CA ALA A 103 -20.77 8.29 15.21
C ALA A 103 -21.47 9.53 15.78
N TRP A 104 -21.13 9.93 17.01
CA TRP A 104 -21.68 11.13 17.66
C TRP A 104 -21.24 12.41 16.95
N ILE A 105 -19.97 12.54 16.56
CA ILE A 105 -19.46 13.69 15.79
C ILE A 105 -20.15 13.77 14.42
N LEU A 106 -20.37 12.64 13.75
CA LEU A 106 -21.13 12.61 12.48
C LEU A 106 -22.56 13.08 12.69
N VAL A 107 -23.22 12.59 13.74
CA VAL A 107 -24.59 12.99 14.08
C VAL A 107 -24.66 14.47 14.46
N ALA A 108 -23.71 14.98 15.24
CA ALA A 108 -23.62 16.40 15.60
C ALA A 108 -23.37 17.28 14.36
N ALA A 109 -22.46 16.87 13.48
CA ALA A 109 -22.16 17.58 12.23
C ALA A 109 -23.37 17.62 11.28
N LEU A 110 -24.12 16.52 11.17
CA LEU A 110 -25.35 16.46 10.38
C LEU A 110 -26.52 17.22 11.03
N TYR A 111 -26.56 17.29 12.36
CA TYR A 111 -27.60 18.00 13.11
C TYR A 111 -27.52 19.52 12.95
N HIS A 112 -26.31 20.07 12.76
CA HIS A 112 -26.12 21.51 12.53
C HIS A 112 -26.35 21.95 11.08
N LEU A 113 -26.67 21.03 10.17
CA LEU A 113 -27.04 21.35 8.80
C LEU A 113 -28.57 21.53 8.67
N PRO A 114 -29.07 22.30 7.69
CA PRO A 114 -30.50 22.51 7.52
C PRO A 114 -31.22 21.18 7.24
N SER A 115 -32.41 20.97 7.80
CA SER A 115 -33.12 19.69 7.65
C SER A 115 -33.45 19.38 6.19
N PHE A 116 -33.47 18.10 5.79
CA PHE A 116 -33.87 17.69 4.43
C PHE A 116 -35.26 18.23 4.02
N GLN A 117 -36.13 18.46 5.01
CA GLN A 117 -37.44 19.07 4.83
C GLN A 117 -37.33 20.56 4.41
N SER A 118 -36.38 21.31 4.98
CA SER A 118 -36.05 22.68 4.54
C SER A 118 -35.41 22.72 3.14
N MET A 119 -34.84 21.60 2.68
CA MET A 119 -34.30 21.42 1.32
C MET A 119 -35.33 20.85 0.33
N GLY A 120 -36.57 20.60 0.77
CA GLY A 120 -37.67 20.14 -0.09
C GLY A 120 -37.78 18.63 -0.31
N LEU A 121 -37.08 17.81 0.49
CA LEU A 121 -37.22 16.35 0.49
C LEU A 121 -38.12 15.91 1.67
N ASP A 122 -39.35 15.46 1.38
CA ASP A 122 -40.26 14.91 2.39
C ASP A 122 -40.17 13.37 2.41
N LEU A 123 -39.20 12.84 3.16
CA LEU A 123 -39.00 11.40 3.36
C LEU A 123 -39.84 10.89 4.55
N ARG A 124 -41.17 11.03 4.50
CA ARG A 124 -42.04 10.44 5.53
C ARG A 124 -42.18 8.94 5.32
N MET A 125 -41.30 8.16 5.95
CA MET A 125 -41.46 6.71 6.02
C MET A 125 -42.52 6.35 7.06
N ASN A 126 -43.53 5.56 6.69
CA ASN A 126 -44.59 5.15 7.61
C ASN A 126 -44.03 4.12 8.62
N LEU A 127 -43.59 4.63 9.77
CA LEU A 127 -42.85 3.88 10.80
C LEU A 127 -43.63 2.65 11.30
N SER A 128 -44.96 2.75 11.34
CA SER A 128 -45.85 1.64 11.73
C SER A 128 -45.75 0.46 10.75
N LEU A 129 -45.78 0.74 9.45
CA LEU A 129 -45.66 -0.28 8.40
C LEU A 129 -44.28 -0.93 8.42
N PHE A 130 -43.22 -0.12 8.59
CA PHE A 130 -41.84 -0.59 8.67
C PHE A 130 -41.66 -1.58 9.83
N LEU A 131 -42.09 -1.19 11.03
CA LEU A 131 -41.98 -2.01 12.23
C LEU A 131 -42.78 -3.31 12.12
N THR A 132 -43.97 -3.25 11.52
CA THR A 132 -44.85 -4.41 11.34
C THR A 132 -44.21 -5.43 10.39
N ILE A 133 -43.74 -5.00 9.22
CA ILE A 133 -43.09 -5.90 8.24
C ILE A 133 -41.75 -6.42 8.78
N TYR A 134 -41.02 -5.59 9.54
CA TYR A 134 -39.74 -5.99 10.12
C TYR A 134 -39.94 -7.10 11.15
N THR A 135 -40.87 -6.89 12.08
CA THR A 135 -41.16 -7.84 13.16
C THR A 135 -41.73 -9.13 12.60
N SER A 136 -42.63 -9.07 11.63
CA SER A 136 -43.19 -10.28 10.97
C SER A 136 -42.12 -11.08 10.22
N SER A 137 -41.21 -10.41 9.51
CA SER A 137 -40.09 -11.05 8.80
C SER A 137 -39.12 -11.76 9.75
N VAL A 138 -38.80 -11.12 10.88
CA VAL A 138 -37.91 -11.69 11.90
C VAL A 138 -38.52 -12.95 12.49
N VAL A 139 -39.79 -12.90 12.89
CA VAL A 139 -40.50 -14.07 13.46
C VAL A 139 -40.56 -15.20 12.44
N PHE A 140 -40.93 -14.92 11.18
CA PHE A 140 -41.08 -15.93 10.15
C PHE A 140 -39.76 -16.64 9.80
N LEU A 141 -38.68 -15.88 9.58
CA LEU A 141 -37.37 -16.46 9.28
C LEU A 141 -36.79 -17.21 10.49
N PHE A 142 -37.06 -16.76 11.71
CA PHE A 142 -36.64 -17.47 12.93
C PHE A 142 -37.32 -18.84 13.04
N VAL A 143 -38.64 -18.90 12.81
CA VAL A 143 -39.41 -20.16 12.78
C VAL A 143 -38.88 -21.08 11.66
N PHE A 144 -38.64 -20.54 10.46
CA PHE A 144 -38.04 -21.31 9.36
C PHE A 144 -36.70 -21.95 9.75
N HIS A 145 -35.79 -21.19 10.38
CA HIS A 145 -34.50 -21.73 10.80
C HIS A 145 -34.63 -22.79 11.89
N ILE A 146 -35.56 -22.65 12.84
CA ILE A 146 -35.85 -23.67 13.86
C ILE A 146 -36.35 -24.96 13.20
N VAL A 147 -37.32 -24.86 12.30
CA VAL A 147 -37.89 -26.01 11.58
C VAL A 147 -36.81 -26.69 10.72
N PHE A 148 -35.98 -25.91 10.03
CA PHE A 148 -34.88 -26.43 9.21
C PHE A 148 -33.81 -27.16 10.06
N ILE A 149 -33.51 -26.66 11.26
CA ILE A 149 -32.64 -27.35 12.24
C ILE A 149 -33.30 -28.64 12.75
N GLY A 150 -34.63 -28.62 12.96
CA GLY A 150 -35.41 -29.82 13.30
C GLY A 150 -35.31 -30.91 12.23
N PHE A 151 -35.44 -30.55 10.94
CA PHE A 151 -35.26 -31.49 9.83
C PHE A 151 -33.84 -32.04 9.71
N TRP A 152 -32.82 -31.26 10.08
CA TRP A 152 -31.44 -31.76 10.20
C TRP A 152 -31.30 -32.79 11.32
N HIS A 153 -31.92 -32.58 12.50
CA HIS A 153 -31.91 -33.55 13.60
C HIS A 153 -32.59 -34.88 13.23
N LEU A 154 -33.60 -34.83 12.36
CA LEU A 154 -34.29 -36.00 11.81
C LEU A 154 -33.52 -36.69 10.66
N GLY A 155 -32.36 -36.17 10.25
CA GLY A 155 -31.50 -36.77 9.22
C GLY A 155 -31.94 -36.51 7.76
N LEU A 156 -32.91 -35.61 7.54
CA LEU A 156 -33.47 -35.32 6.21
C LEU A 156 -32.66 -34.26 5.43
N VAL A 157 -31.61 -33.68 6.01
CA VAL A 157 -30.79 -32.60 5.42
C VAL A 157 -29.28 -32.83 5.65
N SER A 158 -28.43 -32.45 4.69
CA SER A 158 -26.95 -32.62 4.66
C SER A 158 -26.21 -32.16 5.94
N ARG A 159 -25.08 -32.82 6.27
CA ARG A 159 -24.19 -32.49 7.41
C ARG A 159 -23.62 -31.07 7.39
N VAL A 160 -23.56 -30.40 6.23
CA VAL A 160 -23.07 -29.01 6.10
C VAL A 160 -24.06 -27.99 6.69
N ALA A 161 -25.31 -28.38 6.97
CA ALA A 161 -26.34 -27.54 7.56
C ALA A 161 -26.12 -27.14 9.03
N ARG A 162 -25.07 -27.63 9.71
CA ARG A 162 -24.80 -27.34 11.14
C ARG A 162 -24.38 -25.88 11.42
N ARG A 163 -23.94 -25.11 10.42
CA ARG A 163 -23.50 -23.71 10.62
C ARG A 163 -24.69 -22.75 10.63
N ARG A 164 -24.98 -22.15 11.79
CA ARG A 164 -26.01 -21.12 11.94
C ARG A 164 -25.59 -19.83 11.23
N PRO A 165 -26.49 -19.16 10.48
CA PRO A 165 -26.26 -17.78 10.05
C PRO A 165 -26.09 -16.88 11.28
N ALA A 166 -25.26 -15.85 11.18
CA ALA A 166 -25.17 -14.83 12.22
C ALA A 166 -26.53 -14.14 12.35
N ILE A 167 -27.08 -14.06 13.57
CA ILE A 167 -28.39 -13.44 13.86
C ILE A 167 -28.46 -12.03 13.27
N LEU A 168 -27.34 -11.29 13.34
CA LEU A 168 -27.21 -9.95 12.79
C LEU A 168 -27.53 -9.88 11.29
N THR A 169 -27.16 -10.90 10.50
CA THR A 169 -27.42 -10.94 9.06
C THR A 169 -28.90 -11.18 8.74
N ILE A 170 -29.59 -11.97 9.56
CA ILE A 170 -31.04 -12.15 9.43
C ILE A 170 -31.75 -10.82 9.73
N LEU A 171 -31.37 -10.15 10.81
CA LEU A 171 -31.92 -8.85 11.20
C LEU A 171 -31.66 -7.78 10.12
N GLN A 172 -30.46 -7.75 9.54
CA GLN A 172 -30.12 -6.84 8.44
C GLN A 172 -30.99 -7.08 7.20
N ASN A 173 -31.17 -8.33 6.79
CA ASN A 173 -32.02 -8.67 5.63
C ASN A 173 -33.50 -8.31 5.89
N CYS A 174 -34.01 -8.56 7.10
CA CYS A 174 -35.36 -8.13 7.48
C CYS A 174 -35.51 -6.60 7.41
N ALA A 175 -34.50 -5.84 7.85
CA ALA A 175 -34.54 -4.38 7.78
C ALA A 175 -34.57 -3.87 6.33
N VAL A 176 -33.73 -4.44 5.45
CA VAL A 176 -33.69 -4.09 4.02
C VAL A 176 -35.02 -4.41 3.34
N LEU A 177 -35.61 -5.57 3.64
CA LEU A 177 -36.92 -5.96 3.12
C LEU A 177 -38.02 -4.96 3.55
N SER A 178 -38.05 -4.58 4.82
CA SER A 178 -39.02 -3.60 5.33
C SER A 178 -38.84 -2.23 4.69
N ILE A 179 -37.61 -1.78 4.47
CA ILE A 179 -37.32 -0.52 3.75
C ILE A 179 -37.89 -0.60 2.33
N ALA A 180 -37.65 -1.69 1.61
CA ALA A 180 -38.14 -1.88 0.24
C ALA A 180 -39.67 -1.85 0.16
N CYS A 181 -40.35 -2.58 1.06
CA CYS A 181 -41.81 -2.60 1.12
C CYS A 181 -42.40 -1.22 1.48
N CYS A 182 -41.76 -0.46 2.38
CA CYS A 182 -42.21 0.88 2.76
C CYS A 182 -42.02 1.91 1.65
N ILE A 183 -40.87 1.90 0.96
CA ILE A 183 -40.60 2.79 -0.18
C ILE A 183 -41.59 2.50 -1.31
N PHE A 184 -41.86 1.22 -1.57
CA PHE A 184 -42.83 0.80 -2.57
C PHE A 184 -44.26 1.26 -2.23
N TYR A 185 -44.69 1.07 -0.98
CA TYR A 185 -46.00 1.57 -0.51
C TYR A 185 -46.12 3.08 -0.63
N SER A 186 -45.06 3.81 -0.31
CA SER A 186 -45.04 5.27 -0.46
C SER A 186 -45.12 5.71 -1.92
N HIS A 187 -44.63 4.89 -2.85
CA HIS A 187 -44.56 5.21 -4.29
C HIS A 187 -45.87 4.90 -5.04
N CYS A 188 -46.44 3.71 -4.86
CA CYS A 188 -47.66 3.27 -5.57
C CYS A 188 -48.95 3.38 -4.73
N GLY A 189 -48.86 3.40 -3.39
CA GLY A 189 -50.01 3.32 -2.48
C GLY A 189 -50.87 2.06 -2.72
N ASN A 190 -52.10 2.06 -2.20
CA ASN A 190 -53.14 1.06 -2.57
C ASN A 190 -53.90 1.45 -3.86
N ARG A 191 -53.39 2.39 -4.66
CA ARG A 191 -54.11 2.95 -5.82
C ARG A 191 -54.31 1.98 -6.97
N ALA A 192 -53.69 0.80 -6.93
CA ALA A 192 -54.01 -0.29 -7.87
C ALA A 192 -55.47 -0.79 -7.75
N ILE A 193 -56.16 -0.49 -6.64
CA ILE A 193 -57.50 -1.02 -6.32
C ILE A 193 -58.63 -0.07 -6.76
N LEU A 194 -58.37 1.22 -6.96
CA LEU A 194 -59.40 2.20 -7.39
C LEU A 194 -59.40 2.35 -8.92
N ARG A 195 -59.91 1.34 -9.61
CA ARG A 195 -60.50 1.57 -10.93
C ARG A 195 -61.69 2.51 -10.72
N GLN A 196 -61.63 3.71 -11.32
CA GLN A 196 -62.69 4.72 -11.47
C GLN A 196 -62.65 5.90 -10.48
N THR A 197 -61.99 6.99 -10.88
CA THR A 197 -62.65 8.29 -11.16
C THR A 197 -61.64 9.26 -11.81
N PRO A 198 -61.92 9.80 -13.02
CA PRO A 198 -61.06 10.81 -13.63
C PRO A 198 -61.28 12.16 -12.92
N LEU A 199 -60.35 12.60 -12.08
CA LEU A 199 -60.44 13.91 -11.44
C LEU A 199 -59.87 15.01 -12.34
N GLU A 200 -60.65 16.08 -12.49
CA GLU A 200 -60.45 17.23 -13.37
C GLU A 200 -59.05 17.87 -13.28
N ARG A 201 -58.37 17.96 -14.43
CA ARG A 201 -57.09 18.66 -14.59
C ARG A 201 -57.36 20.15 -14.79
N ARG A 202 -57.12 20.97 -13.75
CA ARG A 202 -57.14 22.44 -13.87
C ARG A 202 -55.97 22.87 -14.76
N ARG A 203 -56.28 23.24 -16.02
CA ARG A 203 -55.35 23.84 -16.99
C ARG A 203 -54.93 25.23 -16.53
N SER A 204 -53.62 25.44 -16.34
CA SER A 204 -52.99 26.77 -16.33
C SER A 204 -51.47 26.64 -16.38
N SER A 205 -50.87 26.55 -17.57
CA SER A 205 -49.49 26.97 -17.86
C SER A 205 -49.16 26.75 -19.34
N ASN A 206 -48.88 27.84 -20.07
CA ASN A 206 -48.37 27.81 -21.43
C ASN A 206 -46.84 27.64 -21.39
N SER A 207 -46.34 26.40 -21.42
CA SER A 207 -44.95 26.12 -21.79
C SER A 207 -44.83 24.75 -22.49
N THR A 208 -44.11 24.72 -23.61
CA THR A 208 -43.89 23.55 -24.48
C THR A 208 -43.02 22.45 -23.86
N TRP A 209 -42.40 22.71 -22.70
CA TRP A 209 -41.56 21.74 -21.99
C TRP A 209 -42.36 20.80 -21.06
N LEU A 210 -43.52 21.23 -20.57
CA LEU A 210 -44.37 20.43 -19.67
C LEU A 210 -45.11 19.28 -20.38
N THR A 211 -45.25 19.33 -21.70
CA THR A 211 -45.85 18.23 -22.50
C THR A 211 -44.99 16.97 -22.55
N LYS A 212 -43.67 17.06 -22.34
CA LYS A 212 -42.77 15.88 -22.21
C LYS A 212 -42.80 15.24 -20.82
N LEU A 213 -43.23 15.97 -19.79
CA LEU A 213 -43.23 15.52 -18.40
C LEU A 213 -44.54 14.81 -17.98
N VAL A 214 -45.60 14.91 -18.79
CA VAL A 214 -46.82 14.09 -18.65
C VAL A 214 -46.53 12.59 -18.79
N GLN A 215 -45.45 12.20 -19.49
CA GLN A 215 -45.01 10.81 -19.65
C GLN A 215 -44.50 10.15 -18.37
N ILE A 216 -44.08 10.91 -17.34
CA ILE A 216 -43.52 10.35 -16.10
C ILE A 216 -44.63 9.93 -15.12
N ASP A 217 -45.74 10.68 -15.05
CA ASP A 217 -46.94 10.23 -14.31
C ASP A 217 -47.58 9.00 -15.01
N GLU A 218 -47.54 8.94 -16.35
CA GLU A 218 -47.95 7.77 -17.13
C GLU A 218 -47.05 6.54 -16.89
N LEU A 219 -45.73 6.75 -16.76
CA LEU A 219 -44.77 5.70 -16.39
C LEU A 219 -45.04 5.17 -14.97
N LYS A 220 -45.36 6.06 -14.02
CA LYS A 220 -45.71 5.70 -12.64
C LYS A 220 -46.98 4.82 -12.62
N ASP A 221 -48.03 5.23 -13.32
CA ASP A 221 -49.27 4.45 -13.42
C ASP A 221 -49.05 3.12 -14.16
N GLN A 222 -48.19 3.08 -15.18
CA GLN A 222 -47.82 1.84 -15.88
C GLN A 222 -47.02 0.87 -15.01
N VAL A 223 -46.02 1.33 -14.25
CA VAL A 223 -45.22 0.47 -13.37
C VAL A 223 -46.08 -0.12 -12.24
N CYS A 224 -46.93 0.71 -11.63
CA CYS A 224 -47.82 0.25 -10.55
C CYS A 224 -48.94 -0.69 -11.06
N SER A 225 -49.37 -0.58 -12.33
CA SER A 225 -50.44 -1.41 -12.89
C SER A 225 -49.98 -2.69 -13.61
N SER A 226 -48.72 -2.78 -14.05
CA SER A 226 -48.23 -3.92 -14.84
C SER A 226 -47.27 -4.85 -14.09
N TRP A 227 -46.35 -4.32 -13.28
CA TRP A 227 -45.35 -5.15 -12.55
C TRP A 227 -45.84 -5.57 -11.16
N PHE A 228 -46.81 -4.85 -10.59
CA PHE A 228 -47.27 -5.03 -9.22
C PHE A 228 -48.80 -5.11 -9.10
N ALA A 229 -49.46 -5.60 -10.15
CA ALA A 229 -50.91 -5.82 -10.14
C ALA A 229 -51.32 -6.79 -8.99
N PRO A 230 -52.48 -6.56 -8.35
CA PRO A 230 -53.02 -7.49 -7.36
C PRO A 230 -53.25 -8.88 -7.97
N VAL A 231 -52.95 -9.92 -7.18
CA VAL A 231 -53.16 -11.33 -7.56
C VAL A 231 -54.48 -11.80 -6.95
N GLY A 232 -55.28 -12.55 -7.73
CA GLY A 232 -56.72 -12.75 -7.55
C GLY A 232 -57.25 -13.39 -6.25
N SER A 233 -58.59 -13.52 -6.22
CA SER A 233 -59.53 -13.76 -5.11
C SER A 233 -59.03 -14.47 -3.85
N ALA A 234 -59.27 -13.82 -2.70
CA ALA A 234 -59.00 -14.29 -1.34
C ALA A 234 -60.03 -15.30 -0.77
N SER A 235 -60.98 -15.79 -1.57
CA SER A 235 -62.07 -16.67 -1.12
C SER A 235 -61.63 -18.04 -0.60
N ASP A 236 -60.41 -18.48 -0.95
CA ASP A 236 -60.00 -19.88 -0.79
C ASP A 236 -59.13 -20.15 0.46
N TYR A 237 -58.91 -19.14 1.31
CA TYR A 237 -57.94 -19.24 2.41
C TYR A 237 -58.57 -19.36 3.82
N PRO A 238 -57.97 -20.15 4.74
CA PRO A 238 -58.45 -20.34 6.12
C PRO A 238 -58.56 -19.04 6.93
N LEU A 239 -59.38 -19.07 8.00
CA LEU A 239 -59.67 -17.93 8.88
C LEU A 239 -58.41 -17.27 9.49
N LEU A 240 -57.37 -18.07 9.78
CA LEU A 240 -56.11 -17.56 10.35
C LEU A 240 -55.31 -16.72 9.34
N SER A 241 -55.39 -17.05 8.05
CA SER A 241 -54.79 -16.25 6.97
C SER A 241 -55.52 -14.92 6.77
N LYS A 242 -56.85 -14.87 6.99
CA LYS A 242 -57.59 -13.60 6.88
C LYS A 242 -57.16 -12.57 7.93
N TRP A 243 -56.91 -13.03 9.16
CA TRP A 243 -56.44 -12.18 10.26
C TRP A 243 -55.01 -11.65 10.03
N VAL A 244 -54.09 -12.52 9.60
CA VAL A 244 -52.66 -12.15 9.41
C VAL A 244 -52.44 -11.30 8.15
N ILE A 245 -53.23 -11.51 7.08
CA ILE A 245 -52.99 -10.91 5.76
C ILE A 245 -53.79 -9.61 5.55
N TYR A 246 -55.02 -9.50 6.10
CA TYR A 246 -55.91 -8.35 5.86
C TYR A 246 -56.09 -7.42 7.06
N GLY A 247 -55.59 -7.77 8.26
CA GLY A 247 -55.51 -6.85 9.40
C GLY A 247 -56.86 -6.30 9.88
N GLU A 248 -57.93 -7.09 9.85
CA GLU A 248 -59.26 -6.63 10.29
C GLU A 248 -59.39 -6.65 11.81
N LEU A 249 -59.12 -5.50 12.45
CA LEU A 249 -59.76 -5.10 13.72
C LEU A 249 -59.68 -3.58 13.95
N ALA A 250 -60.19 -2.76 13.02
CA ALA A 250 -60.31 -1.31 13.24
C ALA A 250 -61.35 -0.62 12.32
N CYS A 251 -62.56 -1.14 12.20
CA CYS A 251 -63.64 -0.42 11.52
C CYS A 251 -64.94 -0.46 12.34
N ASN A 252 -65.10 0.50 13.25
CA ASN A 252 -66.42 0.90 13.74
C ASN A 252 -66.94 2.00 12.79
N GLY A 253 -67.55 1.60 11.69
CA GLY A 253 -68.18 2.51 10.73
C GLY A 253 -68.20 1.96 9.31
N SER A 254 -69.35 2.15 8.64
CA SER A 254 -69.72 1.62 7.31
C SER A 254 -68.63 1.80 6.24
N CYS A 255 -68.01 0.69 5.81
CA CYS A 255 -67.15 0.65 4.63
C CYS A 255 -67.95 0.18 3.40
N PRO A 256 -67.80 0.82 2.23
CA PRO A 256 -68.36 0.32 0.98
C PRO A 256 -67.48 -0.83 0.44
N VAL A 257 -68.16 -1.88 -0.05
CA VAL A 257 -67.71 -3.03 -0.86
C VAL A 257 -66.21 -3.38 -0.81
N THR A 258 -65.91 -4.47 -0.10
CA THR A 258 -64.62 -5.15 0.00
C THR A 258 -64.02 -5.47 -1.37
N SER A 259 -62.77 -5.04 -1.61
CA SER A 259 -61.99 -5.50 -2.77
C SER A 259 -61.38 -6.87 -2.46
N ASP A 260 -61.75 -7.90 -3.23
CA ASP A 260 -61.31 -9.30 -3.11
C ASP A 260 -59.83 -9.55 -3.51
N GLU A 261 -58.94 -8.56 -3.40
CA GLU A 261 -57.60 -8.57 -3.99
C GLU A 261 -56.47 -8.58 -2.95
N ILE A 262 -55.42 -9.40 -3.17
CA ILE A 262 -54.23 -9.48 -2.29
C ILE A 262 -53.41 -8.18 -2.42
N SER A 263 -53.05 -7.58 -1.27
CA SER A 263 -52.21 -6.38 -1.26
C SER A 263 -50.87 -6.62 -2.00
N PRO A 264 -50.48 -5.74 -2.95
CA PRO A 264 -49.17 -5.82 -3.63
C PRO A 264 -47.97 -5.85 -2.67
N ILE A 265 -48.10 -5.24 -1.47
CA ILE A 265 -47.06 -5.24 -0.43
C ILE A 265 -46.82 -6.64 0.10
N TYR A 266 -47.89 -7.43 0.28
CA TYR A 266 -47.79 -8.80 0.77
C TYR A 266 -47.15 -9.71 -0.28
N SER A 267 -47.54 -9.58 -1.54
CA SER A 267 -46.94 -10.32 -2.65
C SER A 267 -45.44 -10.04 -2.77
N LEU A 268 -45.04 -8.77 -2.63
CA LEU A 268 -43.64 -8.36 -2.62
C LEU A 268 -42.88 -8.97 -1.44
N TRP A 269 -43.44 -8.85 -0.23
CA TRP A 269 -42.86 -9.41 0.99
C TRP A 269 -42.68 -10.93 0.90
N ALA A 270 -43.72 -11.66 0.45
CA ALA A 270 -43.69 -13.11 0.30
C ALA A 270 -42.68 -13.57 -0.75
N THR A 271 -42.54 -12.83 -1.86
CA THR A 271 -41.57 -13.13 -2.92
C THR A 271 -40.14 -13.05 -2.40
N PHE A 272 -39.79 -11.99 -1.67
CA PHE A 272 -38.44 -11.84 -1.11
C PHE A 272 -38.13 -12.84 0.00
N ILE A 273 -39.11 -13.15 0.87
CA ILE A 273 -38.96 -14.20 1.89
C ILE A 273 -38.80 -15.57 1.22
N GLY A 274 -39.56 -15.86 0.16
CA GLY A 274 -39.46 -17.09 -0.62
C GLY A 274 -38.11 -17.25 -1.31
N LEU A 275 -37.60 -16.18 -1.93
CA LEU A 275 -36.26 -16.16 -2.54
C LEU A 275 -35.15 -16.39 -1.50
N TYR A 276 -35.27 -15.78 -0.32
CA TYR A 276 -34.34 -16.02 0.79
C TYR A 276 -34.34 -17.50 1.20
N ILE A 277 -35.52 -18.10 1.41
CA ILE A 277 -35.66 -19.50 1.80
C ILE A 277 -35.13 -20.43 0.71
N ALA A 278 -35.53 -20.22 -0.56
CA ALA A 278 -35.08 -21.04 -1.68
C ALA A 278 -33.55 -21.02 -1.81
N ASN A 279 -32.94 -19.83 -1.75
CA ASN A 279 -31.49 -19.69 -1.81
C ASN A 279 -30.80 -20.38 -0.61
N TYR A 280 -31.32 -20.18 0.60
CA TYR A 280 -30.80 -20.80 1.82
C TYR A 280 -30.87 -22.33 1.80
N VAL A 281 -31.98 -22.88 1.28
CA VAL A 281 -32.17 -24.32 1.11
C VAL A 281 -31.27 -24.86 0.02
N VAL A 282 -31.24 -24.24 -1.18
CA VAL A 282 -30.45 -24.69 -2.34
C VAL A 282 -28.96 -24.72 -2.01
N GLU A 283 -28.41 -23.65 -1.43
CA GLU A 283 -26.98 -23.58 -1.07
C GLU A 283 -26.56 -24.71 -0.11
N ARG A 284 -27.47 -25.17 0.75
CA ARG A 284 -27.18 -26.18 1.79
C ARG A 284 -27.66 -27.59 1.49
N SER A 285 -28.56 -27.76 0.51
CA SER A 285 -29.03 -29.06 0.03
C SER A 285 -28.22 -29.56 -1.19
N THR A 286 -27.74 -28.67 -2.06
CA THR A 286 -27.02 -29.03 -3.31
C THR A 286 -25.52 -29.28 -3.17
N GLY A 287 -25.00 -29.35 -1.94
CA GLY A 287 -23.59 -29.69 -1.66
C GLY A 287 -23.11 -31.06 -2.18
N TRP A 288 -23.97 -31.84 -2.83
CA TRP A 288 -23.61 -33.07 -3.55
C TRP A 288 -23.03 -32.81 -4.95
N ALA A 289 -23.42 -31.73 -5.65
CA ALA A 289 -22.88 -31.39 -6.98
C ALA A 289 -21.54 -30.61 -6.91
N LEU A 290 -21.25 -29.98 -5.77
CA LEU A 290 -19.99 -29.28 -5.49
C LEU A 290 -18.97 -30.14 -4.71
N ALA A 291 -19.27 -31.42 -4.48
CA ALA A 291 -18.36 -32.39 -3.87
C ALA A 291 -17.32 -32.96 -4.85
N HIS A 292 -16.90 -32.17 -5.86
CA HIS A 292 -15.66 -32.42 -6.56
C HIS A 292 -14.51 -31.94 -5.66
N PRO A 293 -13.51 -32.79 -5.35
CA PRO A 293 -12.36 -32.38 -4.56
C PRO A 293 -11.67 -31.20 -5.23
N VAL A 294 -11.16 -30.27 -4.43
CA VAL A 294 -10.34 -29.09 -4.81
C VAL A 294 -9.70 -29.29 -6.19
N SER A 295 -10.07 -28.46 -7.17
CA SER A 295 -9.56 -28.61 -8.55
C SER A 295 -8.04 -28.82 -8.53
N VAL A 296 -7.55 -29.79 -9.30
CA VAL A 296 -6.11 -30.14 -9.40
C VAL A 296 -5.27 -28.88 -9.60
N ASN A 297 -5.82 -27.89 -10.32
CA ASN A 297 -5.21 -26.59 -10.55
C ASN A 297 -4.99 -25.76 -9.27
N ASN A 298 -5.94 -25.75 -8.33
CA ASN A 298 -5.78 -25.06 -7.04
C ASN A 298 -4.82 -25.79 -6.10
N TYR A 299 -4.80 -27.13 -6.11
CA TYR A 299 -3.83 -27.91 -5.36
C TYR A 299 -2.41 -27.74 -5.91
N GLU A 300 -2.24 -27.76 -7.24
CA GLU A 300 -0.97 -27.44 -7.90
C GLU A 300 -0.52 -26.00 -7.63
N LYS A 301 -1.44 -25.05 -7.59
CA LYS A 301 -1.14 -23.65 -7.25
C LYS A 301 -0.65 -23.52 -5.80
N LEU A 302 -1.29 -24.20 -4.85
CA LEU A 302 -0.85 -24.27 -3.45
C LEU A 302 0.48 -25.01 -3.29
N LYS A 303 0.71 -26.10 -4.03
CA LYS A 303 1.98 -26.84 -4.05
C LYS A 303 3.10 -26.01 -4.66
N LYS A 304 2.85 -25.29 -5.77
CA LYS A 304 3.80 -24.34 -6.37
C LYS A 304 4.10 -23.16 -5.43
N GLN A 305 3.12 -22.68 -4.67
CA GLN A 305 3.33 -21.66 -3.63
C GLN A 305 4.16 -22.19 -2.46
N GLN A 306 4.02 -23.47 -2.07
CA GLN A 306 4.87 -24.10 -1.05
C GLN A 306 6.30 -24.38 -1.51
N MET A 307 6.54 -24.44 -2.83
CA MET A 307 7.85 -24.71 -3.44
C MET A 307 8.67 -23.44 -3.75
N LYS A 308 8.17 -22.26 -3.38
CA LYS A 308 8.89 -20.98 -3.53
C LYS A 308 8.87 -20.20 -2.21
N PRO A 309 9.90 -19.37 -1.94
CA PRO A 309 9.87 -18.48 -0.78
C PRO A 309 8.80 -17.41 -0.95
N ASN A 310 8.22 -16.97 0.17
CA ASN A 310 7.25 -15.88 0.22
C ASN A 310 7.94 -14.52 0.41
N PHE A 311 8.83 -14.17 -0.51
CA PHE A 311 9.55 -12.90 -0.46
C PHE A 311 8.74 -11.77 -1.09
N LEU A 312 8.75 -10.61 -0.44
CA LEU A 312 8.20 -9.38 -1.02
C LEU A 312 9.21 -8.72 -1.95
N ASP A 313 8.71 -8.11 -3.03
CA ASP A 313 9.51 -7.28 -3.92
C ASP A 313 9.94 -5.97 -3.24
N MET A 314 10.96 -5.33 -3.82
CA MET A 314 11.43 -4.00 -3.40
C MET A 314 10.31 -2.96 -3.40
N VAL A 315 10.31 -2.11 -2.38
CA VAL A 315 9.31 -1.06 -2.18
C VAL A 315 9.27 -0.16 -3.42
N PRO A 316 8.08 0.07 -4.01
CA PRO A 316 7.94 0.95 -5.16
C PRO A 316 7.83 2.42 -4.72
N TRP A 317 8.96 3.04 -4.33
CA TRP A 317 9.02 4.41 -3.79
C TRP A 317 8.36 5.49 -4.66
N TYR A 318 8.33 5.31 -5.98
CA TYR A 318 7.67 6.22 -6.95
C TYR A 318 6.24 5.81 -7.36
N SER A 319 5.68 4.77 -6.72
CA SER A 319 4.28 4.40 -6.88
C SER A 319 3.42 5.38 -6.09
N GLY A 320 2.85 6.38 -6.77
CA GLY A 320 1.87 7.32 -6.22
C GLY A 320 0.55 6.69 -5.73
N THR A 321 0.45 5.35 -5.72
CA THR A 321 -0.69 4.57 -5.19
C THR A 321 -0.32 3.76 -3.94
N SER A 322 0.92 3.84 -3.45
CA SER A 322 1.29 3.13 -2.22
C SER A 322 0.61 3.82 -1.04
N ALA A 323 -0.54 3.28 -0.63
CA ALA A 323 -1.23 3.70 0.59
C ALA A 323 -0.28 3.75 1.80
N ASP A 324 0.77 2.92 1.78
CA ASP A 324 1.83 2.89 2.80
C ASP A 324 2.69 4.16 2.83
N LEU A 325 3.03 4.77 1.68
CA LEU A 325 3.83 6.01 1.65
C LEU A 325 3.00 7.21 2.14
N PHE A 326 1.74 7.32 1.69
CA PHE A 326 0.81 8.33 2.20
C PHE A 326 0.53 8.17 3.68
N LYS A 327 0.37 6.93 4.15
CA LYS A 327 0.22 6.60 5.57
C LYS A 327 1.49 6.96 6.35
N THR A 328 2.68 6.71 5.81
CA THR A 328 3.95 7.08 6.46
C THR A 328 4.08 8.59 6.60
N VAL A 329 3.80 9.35 5.53
CA VAL A 329 3.78 10.83 5.58
C VAL A 329 2.75 11.33 6.59
N PHE A 330 1.55 10.72 6.63
CA PHE A 330 0.51 11.07 7.58
C PHE A 330 0.90 10.73 9.04
N ASP A 331 1.39 9.52 9.29
CA ASP A 331 1.83 9.05 10.61
C ASP A 331 3.00 9.92 11.12
N LEU A 332 3.93 10.32 10.24
CA LEU A 332 5.01 11.28 10.55
C LEU A 332 4.46 12.68 10.85
N LEU A 333 3.54 13.20 10.04
CA LEU A 333 2.89 14.49 10.28
C LEU A 333 2.19 14.49 11.65
N VAL A 334 1.42 13.44 11.95
CA VAL A 334 0.74 13.30 13.23
C VAL A 334 1.74 13.20 14.38
N SER A 335 2.77 12.36 14.25
CA SER A 335 3.81 12.20 15.28
C SER A 335 4.54 13.52 15.58
N VAL A 336 4.96 14.24 14.53
CA VAL A 336 5.75 15.47 14.65
C VAL A 336 4.89 16.68 15.03
N THR A 337 3.76 16.91 14.36
CA THR A 337 2.96 18.15 14.52
C THR A 337 1.89 18.06 15.61
N VAL A 338 1.29 16.90 15.83
CA VAL A 338 0.21 16.75 16.83
C VAL A 338 0.79 16.34 18.18
N PHE A 339 1.83 15.50 18.19
CA PHE A 339 2.33 14.89 19.42
C PHE A 339 3.72 15.35 19.88
N LEU A 340 4.44 16.23 19.16
CA LEU A 340 5.66 16.94 19.62
C LEU A 340 6.58 16.06 20.49
N GLY A 341 6.98 14.88 20.01
CA GLY A 341 7.93 14.00 20.72
C GLY A 341 7.41 13.36 22.03
N ARG A 342 6.12 13.50 22.37
CA ARG A 342 5.53 12.95 23.61
C ARG A 342 5.40 11.42 23.66
N PHE A 343 5.81 10.72 22.61
CA PHE A 343 5.84 9.25 22.52
C PHE A 343 7.26 8.73 22.29
N ASP A 344 8.30 9.37 22.84
CA ASP A 344 9.61 8.74 22.95
C ASP A 344 9.52 7.59 23.98
N MET A 345 9.50 6.35 23.49
CA MET A 345 9.41 5.16 24.31
C MET A 345 10.62 5.03 25.26
N ARG A 346 11.79 5.58 24.91
CA ARG A 346 12.97 5.58 25.79
C ARG A 346 12.72 6.43 27.03
N MET A 347 12.16 7.63 26.85
CA MET A 347 11.77 8.50 27.96
C MET A 347 10.71 7.85 28.84
N MET A 348 9.73 7.17 28.23
CA MET A 348 8.70 6.45 28.97
C MET A 348 9.28 5.31 29.80
N GLN A 349 10.19 4.52 29.22
CA GLN A 349 10.91 3.47 29.93
C GLN A 349 11.75 4.04 31.08
N ALA A 350 12.56 5.07 30.84
CA ALA A 350 13.37 5.70 31.88
C ALA A 350 12.50 6.28 33.02
N ALA A 351 11.32 6.82 32.70
CA ALA A 351 10.37 7.29 33.71
C ALA A 351 9.75 6.16 34.54
N MET A 352 9.52 4.98 33.94
CA MET A 352 8.97 3.81 34.63
C MET A 352 10.00 3.06 35.49
N THR A 353 11.30 3.18 35.19
CA THR A 353 12.37 2.41 35.87
C THR A 353 13.06 3.17 37.01
N LYS A 354 12.66 4.42 37.29
CA LYS A 354 13.21 5.34 38.31
C LYS A 354 13.22 4.86 39.78
N THR A 355 12.95 3.59 40.05
CA THR A 355 12.95 2.96 41.37
C THR A 355 14.11 1.99 41.64
N CYS A 356 15.01 1.69 40.69
CA CYS A 356 16.08 0.69 40.87
C CYS A 356 17.45 1.05 40.21
N ASP A 357 18.20 2.01 40.75
CA ASP A 357 19.47 2.51 40.18
C ASP A 357 20.64 1.48 40.06
N GLY A 358 20.52 0.30 40.68
CA GLY A 358 21.56 -0.74 40.68
C GLY A 358 21.36 -1.89 39.67
N GLU A 359 20.12 -2.17 39.26
CA GLU A 359 19.81 -3.29 38.37
C GLU A 359 19.90 -2.90 36.88
N GLU A 360 19.60 -1.64 36.52
CA GLU A 360 19.61 -1.16 35.12
C GLU A 360 20.96 -1.37 34.42
N ARG A 361 22.09 -1.17 35.11
CA ARG A 361 23.43 -1.35 34.53
C ARG A 361 23.73 -2.80 34.14
N LYS A 362 23.19 -3.78 34.88
CA LYS A 362 23.35 -5.21 34.56
C LYS A 362 22.48 -5.63 33.38
N GLU A 363 21.42 -4.89 33.07
CA GLU A 363 20.51 -5.24 31.97
C GLU A 363 21.01 -4.82 30.58
N LEU A 364 21.93 -3.85 30.51
CA LEU A 364 22.42 -3.23 29.27
C LEU A 364 23.83 -3.67 28.86
N LEU A 365 24.61 -4.18 29.82
CA LEU A 365 25.97 -4.66 29.60
C LEU A 365 25.99 -6.20 29.48
N TYR A 366 26.56 -6.70 28.40
CA TYR A 366 26.73 -8.12 28.13
C TYR A 366 28.22 -8.46 28.07
N ASP A 367 28.71 -9.20 29.07
CA ASP A 367 30.14 -9.52 29.26
C ASP A 367 30.45 -11.03 29.18
N HIS A 368 29.47 -11.83 28.75
CA HIS A 368 29.58 -13.29 28.68
C HIS A 368 30.55 -13.82 27.60
N PHE A 369 31.06 -12.95 26.71
CA PHE A 369 32.03 -13.33 25.68
C PHE A 369 33.49 -13.13 26.09
N THR A 370 33.75 -12.49 27.23
CA THR A 370 35.10 -12.01 27.61
C THR A 370 36.17 -13.10 27.67
N ASP A 371 35.78 -14.32 28.03
CA ASP A 371 36.69 -15.46 28.28
C ASP A 371 37.07 -16.25 27.00
N MET A 372 36.59 -15.84 25.82
CA MET A 372 36.89 -16.51 24.54
C MET A 372 38.25 -16.09 23.96
N ASP A 373 38.99 -17.02 23.35
CA ASP A 373 40.31 -16.73 22.75
C ASP A 373 40.26 -16.36 21.27
N ASP A 374 39.35 -16.96 20.52
CA ASP A 374 39.09 -16.71 19.10
C ASP A 374 37.60 -16.37 18.95
N PHE A 375 37.29 -15.24 18.31
CA PHE A 375 35.92 -14.73 18.28
C PHE A 375 35.57 -14.08 16.94
N TRP A 376 34.47 -14.54 16.36
CA TRP A 376 33.94 -14.04 15.09
C TRP A 376 32.63 -13.30 15.33
N PHE A 377 32.43 -12.18 14.66
CA PHE A 377 31.13 -11.49 14.65
C PHE A 377 30.86 -10.83 13.30
N ASP A 378 29.60 -10.60 13.00
CA ASP A 378 29.13 -10.07 11.72
C ASP A 378 28.38 -8.76 11.92
N PHE A 379 28.46 -7.86 10.94
CA PHE A 379 27.73 -6.59 10.87
C PHE A 379 27.00 -6.45 9.54
N MET A 380 25.73 -6.05 9.60
CA MET A 380 24.95 -5.62 8.43
C MET A 380 23.98 -4.50 8.83
N ALA A 381 23.51 -3.69 7.88
CA ALA A 381 22.45 -2.70 8.11
C ALA A 381 21.52 -2.59 6.90
N ASP A 382 20.37 -1.93 7.08
CA ASP A 382 19.41 -1.57 6.04
C ASP A 382 18.86 -2.79 5.30
N THR A 383 18.05 -3.55 6.03
CA THR A 383 17.42 -4.78 5.55
C THR A 383 15.92 -4.60 5.33
N GLY A 384 15.26 -5.58 4.71
CA GLY A 384 13.81 -5.58 4.62
C GLY A 384 13.18 -4.66 3.57
N ASP A 385 13.92 -4.01 2.67
CA ASP A 385 13.29 -3.39 1.49
C ASP A 385 13.08 -4.41 0.35
N GLY A 386 14.04 -5.30 0.06
CA GLY A 386 13.82 -6.43 -0.85
C GLY A 386 13.96 -7.79 -0.16
N GLY A 387 13.00 -8.70 -0.35
CA GLY A 387 13.08 -10.05 0.26
C GLY A 387 14.20 -10.91 -0.34
N ASN A 388 14.43 -10.82 -1.66
CA ASN A 388 15.52 -11.53 -2.32
C ASN A 388 16.92 -11.07 -1.85
N SER A 389 17.10 -9.75 -1.70
CA SER A 389 18.36 -9.14 -1.25
C SER A 389 18.62 -9.47 0.22
N SER A 390 17.63 -9.26 1.08
CA SER A 390 17.71 -9.58 2.52
C SER A 390 18.01 -11.07 2.74
N TYR A 391 17.36 -11.96 1.98
CA TYR A 391 17.62 -13.39 2.06
C TYR A 391 19.02 -13.78 1.59
N SER A 392 19.55 -13.12 0.56
CA SER A 392 20.88 -13.44 0.03
C SER A 392 21.98 -13.16 1.06
N VAL A 393 21.88 -12.04 1.78
CA VAL A 393 22.80 -11.71 2.88
C VAL A 393 22.57 -12.63 4.08
N ALA A 394 21.32 -12.83 4.50
CA ALA A 394 21.00 -13.73 5.62
C ALA A 394 21.46 -15.17 5.37
N LYS A 395 21.35 -15.68 4.14
CA LYS A 395 21.83 -17.01 3.73
C LYS A 395 23.34 -17.13 3.93
N LEU A 396 24.12 -16.11 3.58
CA LEU A 396 25.57 -16.10 3.79
C LEU A 396 25.92 -16.05 5.28
N LEU A 397 25.27 -15.17 6.04
CA LEU A 397 25.44 -15.07 7.49
C LEU A 397 25.13 -16.38 8.23
N ALA A 398 24.17 -17.16 7.73
CA ALA A 398 23.80 -18.45 8.32
C ALA A 398 24.84 -19.56 8.10
N GLN A 399 25.68 -19.46 7.06
CA GLN A 399 26.59 -20.55 6.70
C GLN A 399 27.61 -20.82 7.80
N PRO A 400 27.91 -22.09 8.15
CA PRO A 400 28.92 -22.42 9.17
C PRO A 400 30.31 -21.86 8.83
N PHE A 401 30.67 -21.88 7.56
CA PHE A 401 31.87 -21.27 7.01
C PHE A 401 31.60 -20.79 5.59
N ILE A 402 32.37 -19.81 5.13
CA ILE A 402 32.32 -19.30 3.76
C ILE A 402 33.73 -19.38 3.19
N ASN A 403 33.88 -20.08 2.07
CA ASN A 403 35.16 -20.17 1.36
C ASN A 403 35.22 -19.08 0.29
N VAL A 404 36.22 -18.21 0.37
CA VAL A 404 36.43 -17.12 -0.58
C VAL A 404 37.90 -17.04 -0.99
N PRO A 405 38.19 -16.66 -2.24
CA PRO A 405 39.57 -16.43 -2.66
C PRO A 405 40.10 -15.12 -2.05
N LEU A 406 41.33 -15.17 -1.53
CA LEU A 406 42.13 -14.04 -1.05
C LEU A 406 43.57 -14.24 -1.54
N ASP A 407 44.09 -13.31 -2.36
CA ASP A 407 45.48 -13.32 -2.85
C ASP A 407 45.97 -14.71 -3.36
N ASP A 408 45.19 -15.30 -4.27
CA ASP A 408 45.37 -16.63 -4.89
C ASP A 408 45.12 -17.87 -3.99
N ASP A 409 44.95 -17.70 -2.68
CA ASP A 409 44.59 -18.77 -1.73
C ASP A 409 43.08 -18.79 -1.42
N LEU A 410 42.56 -19.97 -1.07
CA LEU A 410 41.17 -20.11 -0.61
C LEU A 410 41.11 -20.03 0.92
N VAL A 411 40.55 -18.94 1.44
CA VAL A 411 40.38 -18.72 2.89
C VAL A 411 38.98 -19.14 3.32
N SER A 412 38.92 -19.88 4.44
CA SER A 412 37.67 -20.31 5.07
C SER A 412 37.31 -19.40 6.24
N LEU A 413 36.32 -18.54 6.05
CA LEU A 413 35.83 -17.61 7.07
C LEU A 413 34.72 -18.27 7.91
N GLN A 414 34.95 -18.44 9.21
CA GLN A 414 33.97 -19.04 10.12
C GLN A 414 32.75 -18.12 10.32
N ARG A 415 31.60 -18.69 10.69
CA ARG A 415 30.40 -17.92 11.03
C ARG A 415 30.61 -17.08 12.27
N GLY A 416 30.06 -15.86 12.29
CA GLY A 416 30.01 -15.05 13.50
C GLY A 416 29.21 -15.70 14.63
N ASN A 417 29.75 -15.63 15.85
CA ASN A 417 29.04 -15.93 17.09
C ASN A 417 27.98 -14.87 17.40
N VAL A 418 28.22 -13.62 16.98
CA VAL A 418 27.31 -12.49 17.15
C VAL A 418 27.02 -11.85 15.80
N LEU A 419 25.74 -11.57 15.54
CA LEU A 419 25.29 -10.73 14.44
C LEU A 419 24.85 -9.36 15.00
N LEU A 420 25.40 -8.29 14.44
CA LEU A 420 25.08 -6.92 14.78
C LEU A 420 24.31 -6.29 13.61
N ILE A 421 23.10 -5.78 13.87
CA ILE A 421 22.28 -5.12 12.84
C ILE A 421 22.18 -3.62 13.11
N GLY A 422 22.70 -2.82 12.18
CA GLY A 422 22.86 -1.36 12.29
C GLY A 422 21.63 -0.51 11.95
N GLY A 423 20.42 -0.96 12.26
CA GLY A 423 19.19 -0.20 12.00
C GLY A 423 18.53 -0.47 10.65
N ASP A 424 17.35 0.13 10.49
CA ASP A 424 16.44 0.00 9.36
C ASP A 424 16.10 -1.44 9.03
N LEU A 425 15.23 -1.99 9.88
CA LEU A 425 14.94 -3.41 9.86
C LEU A 425 13.86 -3.80 8.83
N ALA A 426 12.88 -2.93 8.57
CA ALA A 426 11.80 -3.22 7.64
C ALA A 426 11.16 -1.97 7.02
N TYR A 427 11.29 -1.85 5.70
CA TYR A 427 10.72 -0.75 4.91
C TYR A 427 9.26 -1.00 4.48
N PRO A 428 8.49 0.05 4.11
CA PRO A 428 8.83 1.47 4.22
C PRO A 428 8.60 2.05 5.61
N ASN A 429 7.89 1.34 6.48
CA ASN A 429 7.51 1.81 7.80
C ASN A 429 7.39 0.63 8.78
N PRO A 430 7.47 0.88 10.10
CA PRO A 430 7.38 -0.16 11.09
C PRO A 430 5.93 -0.63 11.21
N SER A 431 5.73 -1.95 11.13
CA SER A 431 4.45 -2.60 11.37
C SER A 431 4.66 -4.10 11.58
N ALA A 432 3.67 -4.77 12.18
CA ALA A 432 3.66 -6.23 12.30
C ALA A 432 3.88 -6.92 10.94
N PHE A 433 3.20 -6.45 9.89
CA PHE A 433 3.32 -7.03 8.55
C PHE A 433 4.72 -6.86 7.95
N THR A 434 5.29 -5.65 8.02
CA THR A 434 6.60 -5.36 7.45
C THR A 434 7.69 -6.13 8.20
N TYR A 435 7.70 -6.13 9.53
CA TYR A 435 8.66 -6.91 10.32
C TYR A 435 8.55 -8.42 10.03
N GLU A 436 7.35 -9.00 10.03
CA GLU A 436 7.18 -10.44 9.80
C GLU A 436 7.60 -10.87 8.39
N LYS A 437 7.21 -10.10 7.37
CA LYS A 437 7.44 -10.47 5.97
C LYS A 437 8.80 -10.05 5.43
N ARG A 438 9.34 -8.93 5.90
CA ARG A 438 10.53 -8.32 5.33
C ARG A 438 11.77 -8.54 6.16
N LEU A 439 11.66 -8.59 7.50
CA LEU A 439 12.77 -8.92 8.40
C LEU A 439 12.77 -10.40 8.77
N PHE A 440 11.75 -10.90 9.47
CA PHE A 440 11.77 -12.23 10.06
C PHE A 440 11.78 -13.34 8.99
N CYS A 441 10.91 -13.26 7.98
CA CYS A 441 10.77 -14.33 7.00
C CYS A 441 12.09 -14.68 6.25
N PRO A 442 12.88 -13.72 5.74
CA PRO A 442 14.21 -14.03 5.17
C PRO A 442 15.15 -14.71 6.16
N PHE A 443 15.24 -14.22 7.40
CA PHE A 443 16.15 -14.78 8.41
C PHE A 443 15.72 -16.17 8.87
N GLU A 444 14.43 -16.40 9.09
CA GLU A 444 13.86 -17.71 9.42
C GLU A 444 14.11 -18.76 8.32
N TYR A 445 14.13 -18.34 7.06
CA TYR A 445 14.47 -19.23 5.94
C TYR A 445 15.97 -19.46 5.79
N ALA A 446 16.80 -18.53 6.27
CA ALA A 446 18.26 -18.65 6.21
C ALA A 446 18.79 -19.54 7.33
N LEU A 447 18.22 -19.39 8.52
CA LEU A 447 18.51 -20.16 9.71
C LEU A 447 17.22 -20.33 10.50
N GLN A 448 16.71 -21.57 10.61
CA GLN A 448 15.40 -21.80 11.21
C GLN A 448 15.38 -21.54 12.72
N PRO A 449 14.30 -20.98 13.29
CA PRO A 449 14.17 -20.86 14.73
C PRO A 449 14.07 -22.24 15.41
N PRO A 450 14.28 -22.30 16.74
CA PRO A 450 14.07 -23.52 17.50
C PRO A 450 12.66 -24.08 17.32
N HIS A 451 12.51 -25.40 17.38
CA HIS A 451 11.24 -26.07 17.03
C HIS A 451 10.08 -25.75 17.98
N TRP A 452 10.36 -25.31 19.21
CA TRP A 452 9.36 -24.87 20.19
C TRP A 452 8.97 -23.39 20.04
N TYR A 453 9.76 -22.61 19.32
CA TYR A 453 9.47 -21.19 19.09
C TYR A 453 8.19 -21.05 18.26
N LYS A 454 7.31 -20.15 18.70
CA LYS A 454 6.06 -19.83 17.99
C LYS A 454 6.11 -18.39 17.53
N ASN A 455 5.59 -18.10 16.35
CA ASN A 455 5.64 -16.73 15.81
C ASN A 455 4.94 -15.69 16.71
N ASP A 456 3.95 -16.10 17.49
CA ASP A 456 3.22 -15.24 18.43
C ASP A 456 3.81 -15.25 19.86
N SER A 457 4.91 -15.96 20.12
CA SER A 457 5.51 -16.01 21.45
C SER A 457 6.13 -14.67 21.83
N ILE A 458 5.84 -14.22 23.04
CA ILE A 458 6.41 -13.03 23.68
C ILE A 458 7.15 -13.52 24.94
N SER A 459 8.39 -13.07 25.11
CA SER A 459 9.19 -13.34 26.28
C SER A 459 8.84 -12.34 27.38
N VAL A 460 8.40 -12.84 28.53
CA VAL A 460 8.15 -12.02 29.72
C VAL A 460 9.47 -11.68 30.43
N GLU A 461 10.40 -12.63 30.47
CA GLU A 461 11.75 -12.46 30.99
C GLU A 461 12.75 -12.80 29.89
N LYS A 462 13.76 -11.94 29.70
CA LYS A 462 14.84 -12.17 28.75
C LYS A 462 16.19 -12.30 29.46
N PRO A 463 17.10 -13.15 28.96
CA PRO A 463 16.97 -14.00 27.77
C PRO A 463 16.17 -15.30 28.01
N GLU A 464 15.40 -15.74 27.02
CA GLU A 464 14.73 -17.06 27.03
C GLU A 464 15.68 -18.13 26.48
N LEU A 465 16.43 -18.76 27.37
CA LEU A 465 17.45 -19.75 27.01
C LEU A 465 16.82 -21.13 26.72
N PRO A 466 17.44 -21.94 25.83
CA PRO A 466 17.02 -23.33 25.61
C PRO A 466 17.08 -24.18 26.89
N GLU A 467 16.26 -25.23 26.95
CA GLU A 467 16.28 -26.19 28.07
C GLU A 467 17.69 -26.77 28.26
N GLY A 468 18.18 -26.77 29.51
CA GLY A 468 19.51 -27.26 29.87
C GLY A 468 20.63 -26.22 29.83
N VAL A 469 20.35 -24.98 29.41
CA VAL A 469 21.30 -23.86 29.45
C VAL A 469 20.97 -22.95 30.62
N SER A 470 21.91 -22.80 31.58
CA SER A 470 21.68 -22.02 32.81
C SER A 470 21.83 -20.52 32.63
N ASP A 471 22.76 -20.07 31.78
CA ASP A 471 23.05 -18.66 31.54
C ASP A 471 23.58 -18.42 30.11
N LEU A 472 23.81 -17.16 29.74
CA LEU A 472 24.35 -16.79 28.42
C LEU A 472 25.79 -17.25 28.20
N LYS A 473 26.58 -17.48 29.25
CA LYS A 473 27.97 -17.96 29.12
C LYS A 473 28.02 -19.41 28.63
N HIS A 474 27.02 -20.22 28.98
CA HIS A 474 26.92 -21.62 28.55
C HIS A 474 26.15 -21.82 27.23
N TYR A 475 25.73 -20.74 26.56
CA TYR A 475 25.03 -20.82 25.27
C TYR A 475 26.00 -20.75 24.09
N ASP A 476 26.10 -21.83 23.32
CA ASP A 476 27.03 -21.98 22.17
C ASP A 476 26.42 -21.57 20.80
N GLY A 477 25.15 -21.15 20.77
CA GLY A 477 24.50 -20.75 19.53
C GLY A 477 24.77 -19.29 19.15
N PRO A 478 24.48 -18.89 17.89
CA PRO A 478 24.68 -17.52 17.46
C PRO A 478 23.66 -16.58 18.11
N GLN A 479 24.11 -15.38 18.46
CA GLN A 479 23.31 -14.32 19.07
C GLN A 479 23.14 -13.14 18.09
N CYS A 480 22.09 -12.34 18.28
CA CYS A 480 21.84 -11.16 17.46
C CYS A 480 21.50 -9.95 18.34
N PHE A 481 22.16 -8.82 18.06
CA PHE A 481 21.89 -7.53 18.66
C PHE A 481 21.63 -6.49 17.55
N LEU A 482 20.66 -5.63 17.77
CA LEU A 482 20.16 -4.70 16.77
C LEU A 482 19.95 -3.33 17.42
N ILE A 483 20.28 -2.27 16.69
CA ILE A 483 19.85 -0.90 16.99
C ILE A 483 18.71 -0.51 16.04
N PRO A 484 17.81 0.42 16.41
CA PRO A 484 16.78 0.92 15.50
C PRO A 484 17.34 1.95 14.51
N GLY A 485 16.77 1.99 13.31
CA GLY A 485 16.99 3.06 12.34
C GLY A 485 15.85 4.07 12.24
N ASN A 486 15.96 5.04 11.34
CA ASN A 486 14.95 6.09 11.18
C ASN A 486 13.59 5.50 10.74
N HIS A 487 13.59 4.43 9.92
CA HIS A 487 12.38 3.72 9.51
C HIS A 487 11.76 2.89 10.63
N ASP A 488 12.49 2.57 11.70
CA ASP A 488 11.95 1.89 12.87
C ASP A 488 11.30 2.85 13.88
N TRP A 489 11.62 4.14 13.76
CA TRP A 489 11.17 5.19 14.68
C TRP A 489 9.88 5.89 14.27
N PHE A 490 9.36 5.66 13.06
CA PHE A 490 8.13 6.32 12.57
C PHE A 490 6.89 6.03 13.42
N ASP A 491 6.85 4.95 14.20
CA ASP A 491 5.77 4.64 15.15
C ASP A 491 6.12 4.91 16.63
N GLY A 492 7.21 5.67 16.89
CA GLY A 492 7.70 5.92 18.24
C GLY A 492 8.39 4.71 18.87
N LEU A 493 9.06 3.87 18.08
CA LEU A 493 9.81 2.68 18.49
C LEU A 493 8.96 1.50 19.00
N ASN A 494 7.63 1.60 18.92
CA ASN A 494 6.73 0.60 19.50
C ASN A 494 6.86 -0.78 18.82
N THR A 495 6.94 -0.84 17.49
CA THR A 495 7.12 -2.10 16.77
C THR A 495 8.46 -2.74 17.08
N PHE A 496 9.54 -1.94 17.14
CA PHE A 496 10.87 -2.42 17.48
C PHE A 496 10.88 -3.07 18.87
N MET A 497 10.33 -2.41 19.88
CA MET A 497 10.24 -2.96 21.24
C MET A 497 9.51 -4.31 21.26
N ARG A 498 8.37 -4.40 20.56
CA ARG A 498 7.58 -5.64 20.49
C ARG A 498 8.31 -6.79 19.80
N TYR A 499 8.97 -6.52 18.68
CA TYR A 499 9.54 -7.59 17.84
C TYR A 499 11.00 -7.90 18.15
N ILE A 500 11.77 -6.95 18.68
CA ILE A 500 13.19 -7.14 18.99
C ILE A 500 13.37 -7.35 20.48
N CYS A 501 12.89 -6.41 21.31
CA CYS A 501 13.09 -6.47 22.76
C CYS A 501 12.19 -7.49 23.48
N HIS A 502 11.03 -7.85 22.93
CA HIS A 502 10.15 -8.86 23.55
C HIS A 502 10.16 -10.24 22.88
N LYS A 503 10.67 -10.41 21.66
CA LYS A 503 10.86 -11.74 21.07
C LYS A 503 12.27 -12.26 21.30
N SER A 504 12.40 -13.56 21.52
CA SER A 504 13.67 -14.19 21.87
C SER A 504 14.51 -14.63 20.67
N TRP A 505 13.93 -14.77 19.47
CA TRP A 505 14.61 -15.36 18.33
C TRP A 505 14.31 -14.60 17.03
N LEU A 506 15.36 -14.31 16.25
CA LEU A 506 15.27 -13.89 14.85
C LEU A 506 15.76 -15.07 14.03
N GLY A 507 14.85 -15.89 13.47
CA GLY A 507 15.25 -17.18 12.94
C GLY A 507 16.02 -17.99 14.01
N GLY A 508 17.17 -18.56 13.67
CA GLY A 508 18.01 -19.32 14.62
C GLY A 508 19.00 -18.49 15.43
N TRP A 509 18.93 -17.16 15.38
CA TRP A 509 19.74 -16.27 16.23
C TRP A 509 18.98 -15.89 17.51
N LEU A 510 19.62 -16.07 18.67
CA LEU A 510 19.06 -15.66 19.96
C LEU A 510 19.17 -14.14 20.13
N MET A 511 18.10 -13.47 20.52
CA MET A 511 18.03 -12.02 20.76
C MET A 511 17.91 -11.72 22.26
N PRO A 512 19.03 -11.59 23.00
CA PRO A 512 19.01 -11.36 24.44
C PRO A 512 18.70 -9.91 24.83
N GLN A 513 18.75 -8.96 23.88
CA GLN A 513 18.57 -7.53 24.16
C GLN A 513 17.19 -7.19 24.74
N LYS A 514 17.18 -6.27 25.72
CA LYS A 514 15.98 -5.75 26.40
C LYS A 514 15.64 -4.30 26.03
N LYS A 515 16.60 -3.53 25.53
CA LYS A 515 16.49 -2.10 25.19
C LYS A 515 16.95 -1.86 23.75
N SER A 516 16.78 -0.63 23.26
CA SER A 516 17.17 -0.23 21.89
C SER A 516 18.66 0.07 21.72
N TYR A 517 19.38 0.24 22.82
CA TYR A 517 20.84 0.43 22.88
C TYR A 517 21.45 -0.61 23.83
N PHE A 518 22.74 -0.91 23.66
CA PHE A 518 23.44 -1.94 24.43
C PHE A 518 24.96 -1.75 24.41
N ALA A 519 25.65 -2.38 25.36
CA ALA A 519 27.11 -2.50 25.37
C ALA A 519 27.52 -3.99 25.43
N LEU A 520 28.43 -4.40 24.54
CA LEU A 520 29.05 -5.73 24.57
C LEU A 520 30.52 -5.61 24.97
N GLN A 521 30.95 -6.43 25.92
CA GLN A 521 32.36 -6.65 26.20
C GLN A 521 32.80 -7.92 25.45
N LEU A 522 33.69 -7.74 24.47
CA LEU A 522 34.26 -8.80 23.66
C LEU A 522 35.63 -9.23 24.25
N PRO A 523 36.19 -10.35 23.78
CA PRO A 523 37.54 -10.76 24.14
C PRO A 523 38.60 -9.69 23.93
N LYS A 524 39.72 -9.87 24.66
CA LYS A 524 40.96 -9.12 24.45
C LYS A 524 40.77 -7.58 24.53
N GLY A 525 39.85 -7.10 25.37
CA GLY A 525 39.65 -5.66 25.61
C GLY A 525 38.91 -4.91 24.49
N TRP A 526 38.24 -5.63 23.59
CA TRP A 526 37.36 -5.03 22.60
C TRP A 526 35.96 -4.78 23.16
N TRP A 527 35.34 -3.67 22.77
CA TRP A 527 34.01 -3.27 23.20
C TRP A 527 33.15 -2.85 22.01
N VAL A 528 31.86 -3.15 22.06
CA VAL A 528 30.87 -2.69 21.07
C VAL A 528 29.80 -1.87 21.76
N PHE A 529 29.60 -0.63 21.32
CA PHE A 529 28.50 0.23 21.77
C PHE A 529 27.48 0.39 20.65
N GLY A 530 26.28 -0.15 20.83
CA GLY A 530 25.13 0.07 19.95
C GLY A 530 24.31 1.25 20.44
N LEU A 531 24.27 2.34 19.66
CA LEU A 531 23.62 3.60 20.03
C LEU A 531 22.31 3.81 19.27
N ASP A 532 21.30 4.34 19.96
CA ASP A 532 20.00 4.70 19.39
C ASP A 532 19.88 6.22 19.21
N LEU A 533 19.93 6.68 17.96
CA LEU A 533 19.92 8.10 17.59
C LEU A 533 18.51 8.72 17.47
N ALA A 534 17.46 7.89 17.47
CA ALA A 534 16.10 8.29 17.11
C ALA A 534 16.02 9.13 15.82
N LEU A 535 14.98 9.96 15.68
CA LEU A 535 14.80 10.89 14.55
C LEU A 535 15.57 12.21 14.73
N HIS A 536 16.26 12.41 15.86
CA HIS A 536 17.00 13.64 16.15
C HIS A 536 18.48 13.57 15.78
N GLY A 537 18.99 12.39 15.40
CA GLY A 537 20.39 12.21 14.99
C GLY A 537 21.40 12.36 16.14
N ASP A 538 20.99 12.09 17.39
CA ASP A 538 21.89 12.15 18.55
C ASP A 538 21.40 11.24 19.68
N ILE A 539 22.31 10.89 20.59
CA ILE A 539 21.99 10.14 21.80
C ILE A 539 21.34 11.04 22.86
N ASP A 540 20.38 10.48 23.59
CA ASP A 540 19.77 11.17 24.72
C ASP A 540 20.70 11.21 25.96
N VAL A 541 20.27 11.96 26.97
CA VAL A 541 21.06 12.16 28.20
C VAL A 541 21.23 10.87 29.02
N TYR A 542 20.27 9.95 28.97
CA TYR A 542 20.34 8.68 29.71
C TYR A 542 21.36 7.73 29.07
N GLN A 543 21.32 7.58 27.74
CA GLN A 543 22.34 6.87 26.98
C GLN A 543 23.72 7.48 27.21
N PHE A 544 23.83 8.81 27.11
CA PHE A 544 25.08 9.50 27.36
C PHE A 544 25.62 9.19 28.77
N ASN A 545 24.78 9.29 29.81
CA ASN A 545 25.21 8.99 31.18
C ASN A 545 25.71 7.55 31.30
N PHE A 546 24.93 6.57 30.82
CA PHE A 546 25.27 5.15 30.85
C PHE A 546 26.63 4.85 30.19
N PHE A 547 26.84 5.28 28.93
CA PHE A 547 28.10 5.01 28.24
C PHE A 547 29.27 5.81 28.84
N SER A 548 29.03 7.03 29.32
CA SER A 548 30.07 7.85 29.93
C SER A 548 30.58 7.27 31.26
N GLU A 549 29.68 6.70 32.07
CA GLU A 549 30.02 5.97 33.30
C GLU A 549 30.73 4.65 32.98
N LEU A 550 30.21 3.87 32.02
CA LEU A 550 30.83 2.61 31.59
C LEU A 550 32.28 2.81 31.11
N VAL A 551 32.52 3.89 30.36
CA VAL A 551 33.86 4.26 29.87
C VAL A 551 34.79 4.71 31.01
N LYS A 552 34.26 5.29 32.09
CA LYS A 552 35.08 5.68 33.25
C LYS A 552 35.40 4.51 34.18
N GLU A 553 34.47 3.56 34.31
CA GLU A 553 34.57 2.48 35.31
C GLU A 553 35.22 1.21 34.74
N LYS A 554 34.86 0.79 33.52
CA LYS A 554 35.25 -0.51 32.97
C LYS A 554 36.19 -0.43 31.77
N VAL A 555 35.97 0.54 30.88
CA VAL A 555 36.88 0.76 29.75
C VAL A 555 38.03 1.64 30.24
N VAL A 556 38.98 1.09 30.97
CA VAL A 556 40.11 1.85 31.54
C VAL A 556 41.46 1.36 31.06
N GLY A 557 41.50 0.23 30.34
CA GLY A 557 42.70 -0.29 29.73
C GLY A 557 43.25 0.69 28.70
N LYS A 558 44.58 0.86 28.70
CA LYS A 558 45.27 1.69 27.70
C LYS A 558 45.10 1.14 26.29
N ASP A 559 44.98 -0.18 26.17
CA ASP A 559 44.84 -0.91 24.92
C ASP A 559 43.39 -1.39 24.68
N ASP A 560 42.39 -0.77 25.35
CA ASP A 560 40.99 -1.09 25.11
C ASP A 560 40.50 -0.41 23.82
N GLY A 561 39.93 -1.20 22.90
CA GLY A 561 39.40 -0.73 21.63
C GLY A 561 37.87 -0.69 21.65
N VAL A 562 37.29 0.45 21.26
CA VAL A 562 35.82 0.63 21.19
C VAL A 562 35.36 0.72 19.75
N ILE A 563 34.38 -0.12 19.42
CA ILE A 563 33.62 -0.12 18.17
C ILE A 563 32.27 0.54 18.45
N ILE A 564 31.96 1.62 17.74
CA ILE A 564 30.66 2.31 17.86
C ILE A 564 29.79 1.92 16.67
N ILE A 565 28.54 1.56 16.94
CA ILE A 565 27.52 1.31 15.93
C ILE A 565 26.44 2.37 16.07
N THR A 566 26.24 3.12 15.00
CA THR A 566 25.15 4.08 14.83
C THR A 566 24.36 3.71 13.58
N HIS A 567 23.06 4.02 13.52
CA HIS A 567 22.30 3.78 12.30
C HIS A 567 22.79 4.69 11.17
N GLU A 568 22.83 6.01 11.41
CA GLU A 568 23.20 6.99 10.39
C GLU A 568 24.73 7.29 10.39
N PRO A 569 25.36 7.41 9.20
CA PRO A 569 26.74 7.84 9.06
C PRO A 569 26.81 9.37 9.07
N ASN A 570 26.57 9.99 10.23
CA ASN A 570 26.51 11.46 10.34
C ASN A 570 27.77 12.14 9.78
N TRP A 571 28.94 11.49 9.82
CA TRP A 571 30.16 12.07 9.22
C TRP A 571 30.05 12.30 7.70
N LEU A 572 29.34 11.45 6.96
CA LEU A 572 29.09 11.65 5.52
C LEU A 572 27.88 12.53 5.28
N LEU A 573 26.79 12.32 6.03
CA LEU A 573 25.54 13.05 5.84
C LEU A 573 25.70 14.52 6.24
N ASP A 574 26.30 14.82 7.39
CA ASP A 574 26.57 16.19 7.84
C ASP A 574 27.53 16.90 6.88
N TRP A 575 28.55 16.19 6.37
CA TRP A 575 29.43 16.74 5.34
C TRP A 575 28.66 17.08 4.05
N TYR A 576 27.78 16.17 3.61
CA TYR A 576 27.01 16.35 2.40
C TYR A 576 25.99 17.49 2.50
N TRP A 577 25.26 17.55 3.63
CA TRP A 577 24.20 18.54 3.89
C TRP A 577 24.72 19.86 4.45
N LYS A 578 25.96 19.90 4.94
CA LYS A 578 26.58 21.01 5.68
C LYS A 578 25.90 21.29 7.02
N ASP A 579 25.54 20.22 7.71
CA ASP A 579 24.94 20.25 9.05
C ASP A 579 25.99 19.86 10.12
N ASP A 580 25.59 19.89 11.39
CA ASP A 580 26.42 19.48 12.55
C ASP A 580 25.50 18.81 13.58
N THR A 581 25.30 17.50 13.40
CA THR A 581 24.45 16.65 14.25
C THR A 581 25.29 15.83 15.24
N GLY A 582 24.66 15.10 16.16
CA GLY A 582 25.40 14.18 17.05
C GLY A 582 26.33 14.83 18.08
N LYS A 583 25.93 15.95 18.70
CA LYS A 583 26.78 16.72 19.64
C LYS A 583 27.12 15.93 20.91
N ASN A 584 26.15 15.22 21.48
CA ASN A 584 26.38 14.39 22.67
C ASN A 584 27.30 13.21 22.34
N MET A 585 27.07 12.57 21.20
CA MET A 585 27.95 11.51 20.70
C MET A 585 29.37 12.03 20.42
N ARG A 586 29.52 13.20 19.79
CA ARG A 586 30.83 13.85 19.60
C ARG A 586 31.52 14.06 20.93
N HIS A 587 30.80 14.53 21.95
CA HIS A 587 31.33 14.74 23.28
C HIS A 587 31.77 13.41 23.93
N LEU A 588 30.98 12.34 23.80
CA LEU A 588 31.33 11.00 24.29
C LEU A 588 32.64 10.49 23.65
N ILE A 589 32.76 10.62 22.33
CA ILE A 589 33.93 10.16 21.57
C ILE A 589 35.17 11.01 21.93
N CYS A 590 35.07 12.33 21.82
CA CYS A 590 36.24 13.21 21.95
C CYS A 590 36.69 13.35 23.41
N ALA A 591 35.76 13.50 24.35
CA ALA A 591 36.09 13.81 25.74
C ALA A 591 36.25 12.57 26.64
N PHE A 592 35.52 11.48 26.38
CA PHE A 592 35.54 10.29 27.24
C PHE A 592 36.38 9.15 26.62
N LEU A 593 36.14 8.80 25.37
CA LEU A 593 36.92 7.73 24.71
C LEU A 593 38.36 8.15 24.41
N LYS A 594 38.61 9.43 24.14
CA LYS A 594 39.97 10.00 24.01
C LYS A 594 40.90 9.17 23.10
N GLY A 595 40.44 8.83 21.89
CA GLY A 595 41.21 8.06 20.90
C GLY A 595 41.04 6.54 20.97
N ARG A 596 40.30 6.01 21.95
CA ARG A 596 39.98 4.57 22.04
C ARG A 596 38.89 4.10 21.08
N CYS A 597 38.23 5.02 20.36
CA CYS A 597 37.29 4.63 19.31
C CYS A 597 38.08 4.20 18.07
N LYS A 598 38.25 2.90 17.88
CA LYS A 598 39.04 2.33 16.79
C LYS A 598 38.21 2.21 15.50
N LEU A 599 36.92 1.94 15.62
CA LEU A 599 36.03 1.79 14.47
C LEU A 599 34.66 2.38 14.78
N ARG A 600 34.12 3.17 13.84
CA ARG A 600 32.72 3.58 13.86
C ARG A 600 32.02 3.05 12.61
N MET A 601 30.92 2.32 12.82
CA MET A 601 30.15 1.66 11.78
C MET A 601 28.74 2.21 11.69
N ALA A 602 28.21 2.31 10.47
CA ALA A 602 26.84 2.73 10.21
C ALA A 602 26.20 2.10 8.97
N GLY A 603 24.88 2.24 8.89
CA GLY A 603 24.00 1.91 7.77
C GLY A 603 23.49 3.19 7.09
N ASP A 604 22.17 3.27 6.88
CA ASP A 604 21.35 4.33 6.24
C ASP A 604 21.71 4.60 4.76
N LEU A 605 23.01 4.74 4.48
CA LEU A 605 23.54 4.75 3.13
C LEU A 605 23.72 3.31 2.63
N HIS A 606 22.93 2.93 1.63
CA HIS A 606 22.83 1.58 1.11
C HIS A 606 23.97 1.17 0.16
N HIS A 607 25.21 1.49 0.55
CA HIS A 607 26.43 1.08 -0.11
C HIS A 607 27.47 0.67 0.94
N TYR A 608 28.62 0.16 0.48
CA TYR A 608 29.77 -0.02 1.34
C TYR A 608 30.81 1.06 1.05
N MET A 609 31.37 1.67 2.11
CA MET A 609 32.43 2.68 1.98
C MET A 609 33.28 2.71 3.25
N ARG A 610 34.61 2.63 3.08
CA ARG A 610 35.58 2.74 4.18
C ARG A 610 36.46 3.97 4.03
N HIS A 611 36.58 4.70 5.13
CA HIS A 611 37.57 5.75 5.31
C HIS A 611 38.51 5.41 6.45
N SER A 612 39.80 5.67 6.25
CA SER A 612 40.83 5.50 7.27
C SER A 612 41.52 6.84 7.52
N CYS A 613 41.82 7.13 8.78
CA CYS A 613 42.55 8.34 9.11
C CYS A 613 43.94 8.33 8.46
N THR A 614 44.36 9.48 7.94
CA THR A 614 45.74 9.69 7.49
C THR A 614 46.56 10.25 8.65
N HIS A 615 47.58 9.52 9.11
CA HIS A 615 48.50 10.04 10.13
C HIS A 615 49.32 11.19 9.55
N GLN A 616 49.11 12.41 10.06
CA GLN A 616 49.98 13.56 9.82
C GLN A 616 50.82 13.79 11.07
N SER A 617 52.15 13.85 10.91
CA SER A 617 53.12 13.98 12.01
C SER A 617 52.91 15.22 12.90
N ASP A 618 52.30 16.28 12.37
CA ASP A 618 51.99 17.55 13.06
C ASP A 618 50.48 17.84 13.18
N GLY A 619 49.61 16.88 12.85
CA GLY A 619 48.14 17.03 12.87
C GLY A 619 47.50 16.66 14.21
N PRO A 620 46.26 17.11 14.51
CA PRO A 620 45.52 16.65 15.69
C PRO A 620 45.30 15.12 15.62
N ALA A 621 45.50 14.44 16.75
CA ALA A 621 45.32 12.99 16.84
C ALA A 621 43.87 12.61 16.50
N ALA A 622 43.71 11.55 15.70
CA ALA A 622 42.40 11.09 15.27
C ALA A 622 41.58 10.58 16.47
N HIS A 623 40.37 11.11 16.63
CA HIS A 623 39.46 10.58 17.65
C HIS A 623 38.83 9.24 17.24
N VAL A 624 38.80 8.93 15.93
CA VAL A 624 38.30 7.69 15.35
C VAL A 624 39.26 7.21 14.27
N GLU A 625 39.76 5.98 14.35
CA GLU A 625 40.76 5.48 13.39
C GLU A 625 40.13 5.10 12.03
N HIS A 626 39.02 4.36 12.07
CA HIS A 626 38.30 3.89 10.89
C HIS A 626 36.81 4.27 10.91
N LEU A 627 36.29 4.71 9.76
CA LEU A 627 34.88 4.97 9.52
C LEU A 627 34.38 4.00 8.45
N LEU A 628 33.33 3.26 8.74
CA LEU A 628 32.80 2.21 7.86
C LEU A 628 31.29 2.36 7.70
N VAL A 629 30.85 2.44 6.45
CA VAL A 629 29.43 2.39 6.08
C VAL A 629 29.17 1.05 5.42
N ASN A 630 28.14 0.32 5.84
CA ASN A 630 27.71 -0.91 5.19
C ASN A 630 26.18 -1.12 5.29
N GLY A 631 25.42 -0.29 4.58
CA GLY A 631 23.96 -0.41 4.47
C GLY A 631 23.47 -1.38 3.39
N CYS A 632 24.27 -2.41 3.10
CA CYS A 632 24.00 -3.30 1.96
C CYS A 632 23.21 -4.57 2.33
N GLY A 633 22.48 -4.56 3.44
CA GLY A 633 21.83 -5.74 4.01
C GLY A 633 20.62 -6.24 3.23
N GLY A 634 19.85 -5.34 2.63
CA GLY A 634 18.63 -5.72 1.91
C GLY A 634 17.95 -4.60 1.13
N ALA A 635 18.28 -3.34 1.40
CA ALA A 635 17.71 -2.18 0.74
C ALA A 635 18.25 -1.90 -0.66
N PHE A 636 17.55 -1.06 -1.42
CA PHE A 636 17.98 -0.63 -2.75
C PHE A 636 19.35 0.06 -2.65
N LEU A 637 20.23 -0.20 -3.61
CA LEU A 637 21.57 0.41 -3.64
C LEU A 637 21.51 1.95 -3.64
N HIS A 638 22.38 2.63 -2.88
CA HIS A 638 22.68 4.07 -3.00
C HIS A 638 23.94 4.33 -3.83
N PRO A 639 24.14 5.55 -4.37
CA PRO A 639 25.36 5.90 -5.08
C PRO A 639 26.57 6.08 -4.13
N THR A 640 27.75 5.68 -4.57
CA THR A 640 29.02 5.92 -3.86
C THR A 640 29.74 7.18 -4.36
N HIS A 641 29.66 7.45 -5.68
CA HIS A 641 30.40 8.57 -6.31
C HIS A 641 30.02 9.96 -5.77
N VAL A 642 28.81 10.13 -5.24
CA VAL A 642 28.33 11.38 -4.64
C VAL A 642 29.14 11.78 -3.38
N PHE A 643 29.72 10.79 -2.69
CA PHE A 643 30.47 10.98 -1.44
C PHE A 643 31.99 10.91 -1.63
N SER A 644 32.47 10.87 -2.87
CA SER A 644 33.90 10.68 -3.19
C SER A 644 34.82 11.81 -2.72
N ASP A 645 34.29 13.01 -2.50
CA ASP A 645 35.06 14.19 -2.08
C ASP A 645 35.19 14.34 -0.54
N PHE A 646 34.64 13.40 0.24
CA PHE A 646 34.76 13.44 1.70
C PHE A 646 36.19 13.18 2.16
N SER A 647 36.73 14.03 3.03
CA SER A 647 38.14 13.98 3.44
C SER A 647 38.45 14.43 4.87
N LYS A 648 37.47 14.95 5.64
CA LYS A 648 37.72 15.50 6.98
C LYS A 648 36.60 15.16 7.95
N PHE A 649 36.96 14.81 9.17
CA PHE A 649 36.02 14.57 10.28
C PHE A 649 36.70 14.81 11.62
N TYR A 650 36.05 15.54 12.54
CA TYR A 650 36.59 15.97 13.83
C TYR A 650 38.05 16.48 13.74
N ASP A 651 38.28 17.41 12.80
CA ASP A 651 39.58 18.04 12.53
C ASP A 651 40.70 17.12 12.00
N ALA A 652 40.46 15.80 11.95
CA ALA A 652 41.35 14.82 11.34
C ALA A 652 41.05 14.63 9.85
N SER A 653 42.08 14.26 9.08
CA SER A 653 41.98 13.98 7.65
C SER A 653 41.80 12.48 7.40
N TYR A 654 40.94 12.13 6.46
CA TYR A 654 40.58 10.76 6.11
C TYR A 654 40.76 10.52 4.61
N ASP A 655 41.19 9.30 4.27
CA ASP A 655 41.30 8.84 2.90
C ASP A 655 40.28 7.72 2.63
N SER A 656 39.66 7.74 1.45
CA SER A 656 38.68 6.74 1.03
C SER A 656 39.41 5.51 0.48
N LYS A 657 39.40 4.41 1.26
CA LYS A 657 40.19 3.21 0.95
C LYS A 657 39.47 2.24 0.02
N SER A 658 38.17 2.05 0.23
CA SER A 658 37.34 1.16 -0.58
C SER A 658 35.90 1.65 -0.64
N ALA A 659 35.25 1.40 -1.78
CA ALA A 659 33.85 1.70 -2.02
C ALA A 659 33.23 0.61 -2.90
N TYR A 660 32.02 0.17 -2.54
CA TYR A 660 31.31 -0.87 -3.27
C TYR A 660 29.83 -0.51 -3.44
N PRO A 661 29.38 -0.33 -4.70
CA PRO A 661 30.15 -0.40 -5.95
C PRO A 661 31.22 0.71 -6.07
N SER A 662 32.20 0.50 -6.95
CA SER A 662 33.21 1.53 -7.27
C SER A 662 32.54 2.83 -7.73
N PHE A 663 33.17 3.99 -7.53
CA PHE A 663 32.61 5.29 -7.95
C PHE A 663 32.26 5.30 -9.44
N LYS A 664 33.11 4.71 -10.27
CA LYS A 664 32.90 4.62 -11.72
C LYS A 664 31.69 3.75 -12.08
N ASP A 665 31.52 2.62 -11.41
CA ASP A 665 30.37 1.75 -11.64
C ASP A 665 29.09 2.38 -11.11
N SER A 666 29.16 3.05 -9.96
CA SER A 666 28.05 3.81 -9.39
C SER A 666 27.54 4.89 -10.34
N SER A 667 28.43 5.70 -10.92
CA SER A 667 28.05 6.72 -11.92
C SER A 667 27.43 6.11 -13.19
N ARG A 668 27.96 4.96 -13.65
CA ARG A 668 27.39 4.22 -14.80
C ARG A 668 26.00 3.66 -14.51
N ILE A 669 25.78 3.15 -13.30
CA ILE A 669 24.48 2.63 -12.86
C ILE A 669 23.40 3.71 -12.92
N ALA A 670 23.76 4.97 -12.63
CA ALA A 670 22.84 6.10 -12.68
C ALA A 670 22.21 6.32 -14.08
N LEU A 671 22.85 5.85 -15.17
CA LEU A 671 22.26 5.87 -16.53
C LEU A 671 20.92 5.09 -16.59
N GLY A 672 20.70 4.17 -15.65
CA GLY A 672 19.42 3.52 -15.43
C GLY A 672 18.25 4.49 -15.24
N ASN A 673 18.48 5.72 -14.77
CA ASN A 673 17.42 6.73 -14.63
C ASN A 673 16.81 7.12 -15.97
N ILE A 674 17.59 7.14 -17.05
CA ILE A 674 17.04 7.41 -18.39
C ILE A 674 16.36 6.15 -18.94
N LEU A 675 17.02 5.00 -18.83
CA LEU A 675 16.62 3.79 -19.55
C LEU A 675 15.54 2.95 -18.84
N LYS A 676 15.49 2.99 -17.50
CA LYS A 676 14.72 2.06 -16.67
C LYS A 676 13.70 2.76 -15.77
N PHE A 677 13.75 4.08 -15.59
CA PHE A 677 12.84 4.81 -14.72
C PHE A 677 11.38 4.51 -15.08
N ARG A 678 10.97 4.73 -16.34
CA ARG A 678 9.60 4.44 -16.78
C ARG A 678 9.19 2.99 -16.55
N LYS A 679 10.05 2.03 -16.92
CA LYS A 679 9.78 0.60 -16.74
C LYS A 679 9.52 0.24 -15.28
N LYS A 680 10.23 0.88 -14.36
CA LYS A 680 10.08 0.65 -12.91
C LYS A 680 8.97 1.50 -12.29
N ASN A 681 8.71 2.68 -12.81
CA ASN A 681 7.86 3.67 -12.17
C ASN A 681 6.70 4.09 -13.09
N TRP A 682 6.13 3.16 -13.86
CA TRP A 682 5.07 3.46 -14.83
C TRP A 682 3.84 4.14 -14.21
N GLN A 683 3.60 3.98 -12.90
CA GLN A 683 2.52 4.68 -12.19
C GLN A 683 2.79 6.18 -12.03
N PHE A 684 4.06 6.61 -12.01
CA PHE A 684 4.45 8.02 -12.06
C PHE A 684 3.92 8.69 -13.33
N ASP A 685 3.89 7.96 -14.46
CA ASP A 685 3.36 8.46 -15.73
C ASP A 685 1.90 8.92 -15.61
N PHE A 686 1.10 8.29 -14.74
CA PHE A 686 -0.30 8.65 -14.55
C PHE A 686 -0.44 10.09 -14.08
N ILE A 687 0.27 10.44 -13.01
CA ILE A 687 0.28 11.79 -12.42
C ILE A 687 0.96 12.76 -13.40
N GLY A 688 2.07 12.33 -14.00
CA GLY A 688 2.84 13.12 -14.96
C GLY A 688 2.01 13.59 -16.17
N GLY A 689 1.21 12.69 -16.75
CA GLY A 689 0.35 13.04 -17.88
C GLY A 689 -0.77 14.02 -17.50
N ILE A 690 -1.31 13.93 -16.28
CA ILE A 690 -2.28 14.91 -15.76
C ILE A 690 -1.63 16.29 -15.65
N ILE A 691 -0.40 16.35 -15.11
CA ILE A 691 0.37 17.61 -15.03
C ILE A 691 0.57 18.18 -16.43
N TYR A 692 1.02 17.39 -17.41
CA TYR A 692 1.19 17.86 -18.78
C TYR A 692 -0.10 18.39 -19.38
N PHE A 693 -1.23 17.72 -19.15
CA PHE A 693 -2.51 18.20 -19.65
C PHE A 693 -2.88 19.56 -19.05
N VAL A 694 -2.67 19.78 -17.75
CA VAL A 694 -2.89 21.09 -17.10
C VAL A 694 -1.99 22.17 -17.70
N LEU A 695 -0.72 21.86 -17.99
CA LEU A 695 0.24 22.80 -18.59
C LEU A 695 -0.19 23.32 -19.97
N VAL A 696 -0.95 22.53 -20.74
CA VAL A 696 -1.42 22.93 -22.08
C VAL A 696 -2.94 23.04 -22.20
N PHE A 697 -3.67 22.90 -21.10
CA PHE A 697 -5.14 22.86 -21.08
C PHE A 697 -5.77 24.03 -21.83
N SER A 698 -5.28 25.25 -21.61
CA SER A 698 -5.81 26.46 -22.24
C SER A 698 -5.50 26.61 -23.73
N LEU A 699 -4.70 25.72 -24.31
CA LEU A 699 -4.32 25.76 -25.72
C LEU A 699 -5.22 24.88 -26.60
N PHE A 700 -6.06 24.01 -26.03
CA PHE A 700 -6.96 23.18 -26.82
C PHE A 700 -8.28 23.91 -27.13
N PRO A 701 -8.82 23.82 -28.37
CA PRO A 701 -8.18 23.38 -29.62
C PRO A 701 -7.28 24.45 -30.27
N GLN A 702 -6.35 24.01 -31.14
CA GLN A 702 -5.54 24.89 -31.99
C GLN A 702 -6.13 24.98 -33.39
N CYS A 703 -6.83 26.08 -33.71
CA CYS A 703 -7.59 26.21 -34.96
C CYS A 703 -6.78 26.70 -36.18
N LYS A 704 -5.59 27.26 -35.97
CA LYS A 704 -4.75 27.83 -37.04
C LYS A 704 -3.45 27.05 -37.15
N LEU A 705 -3.48 25.87 -37.77
CA LEU A 705 -2.31 25.00 -37.96
C LEU A 705 -1.93 24.77 -39.41
N GLY A 706 -2.81 25.09 -40.35
CA GLY A 706 -2.60 24.83 -41.77
C GLY A 706 -1.39 25.55 -42.37
N HIS A 707 -0.88 26.62 -41.75
CA HIS A 707 0.36 27.28 -42.19
C HIS A 707 1.61 26.41 -41.98
N ILE A 708 1.59 25.48 -41.02
CA ILE A 708 2.73 24.58 -40.74
C ILE A 708 2.95 23.58 -41.88
N LEU A 709 1.91 23.27 -42.68
CA LEU A 709 1.95 22.26 -43.75
C LEU A 709 2.07 22.88 -45.16
N ARG A 710 2.27 24.20 -45.28
CA ARG A 710 2.25 24.92 -46.57
C ARG A 710 3.63 25.14 -47.21
N ASP A 711 4.73 24.95 -46.49
CA ASP A 711 6.07 25.26 -47.00
C ASP A 711 6.67 24.08 -47.78
N ASP A 712 7.24 24.32 -48.95
CA ASP A 712 7.78 23.24 -49.79
C ASP A 712 9.10 22.63 -49.25
N SER A 713 9.67 23.19 -48.17
CA SER A 713 10.96 22.76 -47.60
C SER A 713 10.83 22.25 -46.16
N PHE A 714 11.59 21.21 -45.82
CA PHE A 714 11.65 20.66 -44.46
C PHE A 714 12.09 21.70 -43.42
N SER A 715 13.03 22.59 -43.78
CA SER A 715 13.46 23.70 -42.92
C SER A 715 12.36 24.73 -42.68
N GLY A 716 11.53 25.01 -43.69
CA GLY A 716 10.36 25.89 -43.57
C GLY A 716 9.33 25.31 -42.61
N HIS A 717 8.96 24.04 -42.81
CA HIS A 717 8.07 23.31 -41.91
C HIS A 717 8.57 23.32 -40.45
N LEU A 718 9.86 23.05 -40.22
CA LEU A 718 10.44 23.08 -38.88
C LEU A 718 10.43 24.49 -38.28
N GLY A 719 10.75 25.52 -39.07
CA GLY A 719 10.71 26.92 -38.65
C GLY A 719 9.31 27.37 -38.25
N SER A 720 8.30 27.04 -39.07
CA SER A 720 6.89 27.34 -38.79
C SER A 720 6.38 26.59 -37.56
N PHE A 721 6.77 25.33 -37.40
CA PHE A 721 6.43 24.52 -36.22
C PHE A 721 7.00 25.15 -34.94
N LEU A 722 8.30 25.46 -34.92
CA LEU A 722 8.96 26.08 -33.77
C LEU A 722 8.41 27.48 -33.48
N GLY A 723 8.11 28.27 -34.52
CA GLY A 723 7.44 29.56 -34.37
C GLY A 723 6.06 29.43 -33.71
N THR A 724 5.30 28.39 -34.06
CA THR A 724 3.98 28.11 -33.45
C THR A 724 4.11 27.67 -31.99
N VAL A 725 5.11 26.84 -31.65
CA VAL A 725 5.43 26.49 -30.26
C VAL A 725 5.76 27.74 -29.45
N TRP A 726 6.55 28.67 -30.01
CA TRP A 726 6.88 29.94 -29.37
C TRP A 726 5.64 30.81 -29.15
N SER A 727 4.77 30.95 -30.15
CA SER A 727 3.50 31.67 -29.99
C SER A 727 2.61 31.05 -28.91
N ALA A 728 2.55 29.72 -28.82
CA ALA A 728 1.80 29.02 -27.77
C ALA A 728 2.39 29.26 -26.38
N PHE A 729 3.72 29.32 -26.25
CA PHE A 729 4.40 29.71 -25.02
C PHE A 729 4.03 31.13 -24.58
N VAL A 730 4.10 32.11 -25.50
CA VAL A 730 3.72 33.51 -25.23
C VAL A 730 2.26 33.60 -24.79
N TYR A 731 1.36 32.86 -25.43
CA TYR A 731 -0.05 32.81 -25.05
C TYR A 731 -0.25 32.28 -23.62
N ILE A 732 0.47 31.23 -23.21
CA ILE A 732 0.39 30.73 -21.83
C ILE A 732 0.82 31.83 -20.86
N THR A 733 1.89 32.56 -21.15
CA THR A 733 2.42 33.57 -20.24
C THR A 733 1.58 34.84 -20.15
N GLU A 734 0.93 35.25 -21.24
CA GLU A 734 0.23 36.54 -21.31
C GLU A 734 -1.29 36.43 -21.13
N GLN A 735 -1.91 35.33 -21.55
CA GLN A 735 -3.37 35.26 -21.74
C GLN A 735 -4.04 34.11 -20.96
N SER A 736 -3.31 33.05 -20.60
CA SER A 736 -3.90 31.89 -19.91
C SER A 736 -3.79 32.02 -18.39
N TYR A 737 -4.90 31.86 -17.66
CA TYR A 737 -4.87 31.76 -16.20
C TYR A 737 -4.58 30.33 -15.69
N VAL A 738 -5.21 29.32 -16.27
CA VAL A 738 -5.15 27.93 -15.78
C VAL A 738 -3.78 27.32 -16.05
N SER A 739 -3.31 27.36 -17.30
CA SER A 739 -2.03 26.78 -17.67
C SER A 739 -0.86 27.56 -17.06
N PHE A 740 -0.94 28.88 -16.97
CA PHE A 740 0.06 29.69 -16.26
C PHE A 740 0.15 29.32 -14.78
N THR A 741 -1.00 29.19 -14.09
CA THR A 741 -1.02 28.75 -12.69
C THR A 741 -0.39 27.36 -12.55
N GLY A 742 -0.67 26.44 -13.47
CA GLY A 742 -0.03 25.13 -13.53
C GLY A 742 1.49 25.20 -13.65
N VAL A 743 2.00 26.07 -14.54
CA VAL A 743 3.45 26.31 -14.70
C VAL A 743 4.07 26.87 -13.43
N VAL A 744 3.45 27.88 -12.80
CA VAL A 744 3.94 28.49 -11.56
C VAL A 744 3.97 27.47 -10.42
N MET A 745 2.90 26.68 -10.25
CA MET A 745 2.85 25.63 -9.22
C MET A 745 3.93 24.57 -9.44
N LEU A 746 4.12 24.13 -10.69
CA LEU A 746 5.18 23.18 -11.03
C LEU A 746 6.57 23.78 -10.78
N LEU A 747 6.77 25.08 -11.05
CA LEU A 747 8.03 25.78 -10.77
C LEU A 747 8.33 25.86 -9.28
N VAL A 748 7.34 26.23 -8.46
CA VAL A 748 7.48 26.22 -7.00
C VAL A 748 7.82 24.82 -6.50
N ALA A 749 7.10 23.80 -6.96
CA ALA A 749 7.35 22.41 -6.60
C ALA A 749 8.76 21.96 -7.03
N ALA A 750 9.20 22.27 -8.25
CA ALA A 750 10.52 21.91 -8.76
C ALA A 750 11.64 22.58 -7.96
N ILE A 751 11.53 23.87 -7.64
CA ILE A 751 12.54 24.60 -6.84
C ILE A 751 12.60 24.04 -5.41
N MET A 752 11.45 23.70 -4.83
CA MET A 752 11.37 23.08 -3.50
C MET A 752 11.94 21.67 -3.49
N PHE A 753 11.76 20.92 -4.58
CA PHE A 753 12.31 19.57 -4.75
C PHE A 753 13.83 19.57 -4.83
N VAL A 754 14.47 20.61 -5.41
CA VAL A 754 15.93 20.68 -5.45
C VAL A 754 16.51 20.81 -4.03
N PRO A 755 17.44 19.94 -3.60
CA PRO A 755 17.97 19.92 -2.25
C PRO A 755 18.64 21.23 -1.81
N SER A 756 18.60 21.51 -0.50
CA SER A 756 19.17 22.71 0.13
C SER A 756 20.70 22.81 0.06
N LYS A 757 21.40 21.70 -0.23
CA LYS A 757 22.86 21.60 -0.37
C LYS A 757 23.47 22.67 -1.27
N ILE A 758 22.76 23.07 -2.32
CA ILE A 758 23.22 24.06 -3.30
C ILE A 758 22.59 25.45 -3.06
N SER A 759 23.30 26.50 -3.49
CA SER A 759 22.85 27.89 -3.30
C SER A 759 21.44 28.14 -3.87
N ARG A 760 20.66 29.03 -3.23
CA ARG A 760 19.30 29.40 -3.68
C ARG A 760 19.24 29.79 -5.16
N LYS A 761 20.25 30.52 -5.67
CA LYS A 761 20.35 30.89 -7.09
C LYS A 761 20.43 29.68 -8.01
N ARG A 762 21.27 28.69 -7.67
CA ARG A 762 21.39 27.45 -8.44
C ARG A 762 20.12 26.59 -8.36
N ARG A 763 19.44 26.54 -7.20
CA ARG A 763 18.15 25.85 -7.06
C ARG A 763 17.10 26.43 -8.00
N ILE A 764 16.98 27.75 -8.04
CA ILE A 764 16.08 28.45 -8.97
C ILE A 764 16.45 28.12 -10.42
N LEU A 765 17.74 28.21 -10.78
CA LEU A 765 18.19 27.89 -12.14
C LEU A 765 17.84 26.46 -12.56
N ILE A 766 18.13 25.47 -11.72
CA ILE A 766 17.84 24.05 -11.99
C ILE A 766 16.33 23.83 -12.09
N GLY A 767 15.55 24.39 -11.17
CA GLY A 767 14.08 24.32 -11.21
C GLY A 767 13.50 24.93 -12.48
N VAL A 768 13.97 26.12 -12.88
CA VAL A 768 13.56 26.77 -14.14
C VAL A 768 13.91 25.93 -15.36
N LEU A 769 15.14 25.39 -15.44
CA LEU A 769 15.54 24.52 -16.56
C LEU A 769 14.69 23.25 -16.62
N HIS A 770 14.39 22.64 -15.47
CA HIS A 770 13.58 21.44 -15.38
C HIS A 770 12.13 21.69 -15.82
N VAL A 771 11.51 22.77 -15.34
CA VAL A 771 10.15 23.16 -15.76
C VAL A 771 10.11 23.58 -17.23
N ALA A 772 11.13 24.29 -17.72
CA ALA A 772 11.24 24.63 -19.14
C ALA A 772 11.28 23.37 -20.02
N ALA A 773 12.01 22.32 -19.60
CA ALA A 773 12.02 21.04 -20.31
C ALA A 773 10.63 20.37 -20.32
N HIS A 774 9.94 20.33 -19.17
CA HIS A 774 8.58 19.77 -19.11
C HIS A 774 7.57 20.58 -19.93
N LEU A 775 7.60 21.91 -19.85
CA LEU A 775 6.70 22.79 -20.60
C LEU A 775 6.94 22.67 -22.12
N THR A 776 8.20 22.69 -22.55
CA THR A 776 8.55 22.53 -23.97
C THR A 776 8.06 21.18 -24.50
N ALA A 777 8.28 20.10 -23.76
CA ALA A 777 7.79 18.77 -24.13
C ALA A 777 6.26 18.73 -24.22
N ALA A 778 5.55 19.31 -23.24
CA ALA A 778 4.08 19.36 -23.25
C ALA A 778 3.54 20.15 -24.46
N LEU A 779 4.15 21.30 -24.79
CA LEU A 779 3.77 22.12 -25.94
C LEU A 779 3.99 21.40 -27.27
N ILE A 780 5.14 20.76 -27.44
CA ILE A 780 5.45 19.98 -28.65
C ILE A 780 4.44 18.84 -28.81
N LEU A 781 4.17 18.08 -27.74
CA LEU A 781 3.22 16.97 -27.79
C LEU A 781 1.80 17.43 -28.08
N MET A 782 1.39 18.57 -27.52
CA MET A 782 0.07 19.14 -27.77
C MET A 782 -0.06 19.51 -29.25
N LEU A 783 0.95 20.20 -29.79
CA LEU A 783 0.96 20.61 -31.18
C LEU A 783 0.99 19.41 -32.13
N LEU A 784 1.74 18.34 -31.80
CA LEU A 784 1.75 17.10 -32.58
C LEU A 784 0.38 16.40 -32.58
N LEU A 785 -0.31 16.35 -31.44
CA LEU A 785 -1.67 15.78 -31.37
C LEU A 785 -2.65 16.59 -32.23
N GLU A 786 -2.67 17.91 -32.07
CA GLU A 786 -3.54 18.80 -32.82
C GLU A 786 -3.23 18.78 -34.33
N LEU A 787 -1.96 18.73 -34.72
CA LEU A 787 -1.54 18.60 -36.11
C LEU A 787 -1.96 17.24 -36.70
N GLY A 788 -1.88 16.16 -35.91
CA GLY A 788 -2.37 14.84 -36.30
C GLY A 788 -3.87 14.85 -36.58
N ILE A 789 -4.67 15.47 -35.71
CA ILE A 789 -6.12 15.62 -35.90
C ILE A 789 -6.42 16.48 -37.13
N GLU A 790 -5.73 17.62 -37.29
CA GLU A 790 -5.87 18.50 -38.46
C GLU A 790 -5.56 17.76 -39.78
N THR A 791 -4.48 16.97 -39.81
CA THR A 791 -4.10 16.16 -40.98
C THR A 791 -5.18 15.15 -41.32
N CYS A 792 -5.73 14.44 -40.33
CA CYS A 792 -6.85 13.51 -40.54
C CYS A 792 -8.11 14.21 -41.07
N ILE A 793 -8.42 15.42 -40.60
CA ILE A 793 -9.55 16.22 -41.10
C ILE A 793 -9.31 16.64 -42.56
N GLN A 794 -8.11 17.13 -42.90
CA GLN A 794 -7.76 17.57 -44.27
C GLN A 794 -7.83 16.42 -45.28
N HIS A 795 -7.42 15.21 -44.88
CA HIS A 795 -7.51 14.00 -45.70
C HIS A 795 -8.89 13.30 -45.65
N LYS A 796 -9.91 13.92 -45.01
CA LYS A 796 -11.26 13.38 -44.88
C LYS A 796 -11.32 12.00 -44.21
N LEU A 797 -10.41 11.75 -43.26
CA LEU A 797 -10.39 10.55 -42.42
C LEU A 797 -11.23 10.70 -41.15
N LEU A 798 -11.35 11.94 -40.65
CA LEU A 798 -12.17 12.31 -39.48
C LEU A 798 -13.06 13.52 -39.81
N ALA A 799 -14.13 13.70 -39.03
CA ALA A 799 -15.09 14.79 -39.13
C ALA A 799 -15.87 14.86 -40.46
N THR A 800 -16.21 13.71 -41.04
CA THR A 800 -16.86 13.64 -42.37
C THR A 800 -18.38 13.65 -42.34
N SER A 801 -19.01 13.01 -41.35
CA SER A 801 -20.49 12.86 -41.30
C SER A 801 -21.12 13.10 -39.92
N GLY A 802 -20.39 13.76 -39.02
CA GLY A 802 -20.86 14.21 -37.69
C GLY A 802 -20.59 13.22 -36.56
N TYR A 803 -21.15 13.44 -35.38
CA TYR A 803 -20.83 12.71 -34.13
C TYR A 803 -21.11 11.18 -34.12
N HIS A 804 -21.64 10.61 -35.20
CA HIS A 804 -22.19 9.25 -35.23
C HIS A 804 -21.78 8.47 -36.49
N THR A 805 -20.59 8.71 -37.01
CA THR A 805 -20.06 8.02 -38.19
C THR A 805 -19.99 6.50 -37.99
N LEU A 806 -19.50 6.04 -36.83
CA LEU A 806 -19.47 4.62 -36.46
C LEU A 806 -20.87 3.98 -36.45
N TYR A 807 -21.88 4.71 -35.99
CA TYR A 807 -23.28 4.24 -36.00
C TYR A 807 -23.86 4.18 -37.41
N GLN A 808 -23.52 5.15 -38.27
CA GLN A 808 -23.92 5.12 -39.68
C GLN A 808 -23.28 3.93 -40.42
N TRP A 809 -21.99 3.69 -40.18
CA TRP A 809 -21.29 2.51 -40.69
C TRP A 809 -21.92 1.22 -40.18
N TYR A 810 -22.18 1.13 -38.87
CA TYR A 810 -22.86 -0.02 -38.27
C TYR A 810 -24.20 -0.28 -38.95
N LYS A 811 -25.06 0.74 -39.12
CA LYS A 811 -26.34 0.59 -39.84
C LYS A 811 -26.15 0.12 -41.28
N SER A 812 -25.14 0.63 -41.99
CA SER A 812 -24.85 0.21 -43.37
C SER A 812 -24.49 -1.27 -43.43
N VAL A 813 -23.53 -1.71 -42.59
CA VAL A 813 -23.06 -3.10 -42.56
C VAL A 813 -24.13 -4.05 -42.03
N GLU A 814 -24.87 -3.63 -41.01
CA GLU A 814 -26.00 -4.36 -40.45
C GLU A 814 -27.08 -4.61 -41.50
N ASN A 815 -27.45 -3.59 -42.28
CA ASN A 815 -28.44 -3.74 -43.34
C ASN A 815 -27.97 -4.63 -44.51
N GLU A 816 -26.66 -4.60 -44.81
CA GLU A 816 -26.06 -5.39 -45.89
C GLU A 816 -25.91 -6.87 -45.52
N HIS A 817 -25.41 -7.17 -44.33
CA HIS A 817 -25.04 -8.53 -43.92
C HIS A 817 -26.13 -9.24 -43.11
N PHE A 818 -27.02 -8.48 -42.46
CA PHE A 818 -28.10 -9.01 -41.64
C PHE A 818 -29.40 -8.30 -42.01
N PRO A 819 -30.07 -8.61 -43.13
CA PRO A 819 -31.37 -8.01 -43.45
C PRO A 819 -32.44 -8.40 -42.42
N ASP A 820 -33.45 -7.54 -42.19
CA ASP A 820 -34.58 -7.81 -41.28
C ASP A 820 -35.87 -8.19 -42.04
N PRO A 821 -35.99 -9.42 -42.57
CA PRO A 821 -37.15 -9.81 -43.36
C PRO A 821 -38.46 -9.83 -42.55
N THR A 822 -38.37 -9.85 -41.21
CA THR A 822 -39.54 -9.92 -40.31
C THR A 822 -39.93 -8.57 -39.70
N GLY A 823 -39.18 -7.49 -39.99
CA GLY A 823 -39.38 -6.18 -39.36
C GLY A 823 -39.27 -6.21 -37.83
N LEU A 824 -38.50 -7.14 -37.26
CA LEU A 824 -38.32 -7.28 -35.82
C LEU A 824 -37.65 -6.03 -35.21
N ARG A 825 -36.65 -5.45 -35.87
CA ARG A 825 -35.94 -4.24 -35.41
C ARG A 825 -36.84 -3.01 -35.41
N VAL A 826 -37.65 -2.84 -36.45
CA VAL A 826 -38.64 -1.74 -36.49
C VAL A 826 -39.67 -1.91 -35.36
N ARG A 827 -40.09 -3.14 -35.06
CA ARG A 827 -40.97 -3.43 -33.92
C ARG A 827 -40.30 -3.17 -32.58
N ILE A 828 -39.03 -3.56 -32.40
CA ILE A 828 -38.27 -3.25 -31.17
C ILE A 828 -38.08 -1.74 -31.02
N GLU A 829 -37.77 -1.02 -32.09
CA GLU A 829 -37.68 0.44 -32.10
C GLU A 829 -39.03 1.07 -31.69
N GLN A 830 -40.15 0.57 -32.19
CA GLN A 830 -41.48 1.02 -31.78
C GLN A 830 -41.81 0.66 -30.32
N TRP A 831 -41.54 -0.57 -29.88
CA TRP A 831 -41.76 -1.04 -28.51
C TRP A 831 -40.92 -0.27 -27.49
N THR A 832 -39.75 0.20 -27.90
CA THR A 832 -38.84 0.99 -27.07
C THR A 832 -38.97 2.49 -27.30
N PHE A 833 -39.95 2.95 -28.11
CA PHE A 833 -40.14 4.36 -28.47
C PHE A 833 -38.86 5.04 -29.00
N GLY A 834 -38.03 4.32 -29.76
CA GLY A 834 -36.76 4.82 -30.28
C GLY A 834 -35.59 4.76 -29.29
N PHE A 835 -35.79 4.28 -28.07
CA PHE A 835 -34.73 4.18 -27.06
C PHE A 835 -33.65 3.17 -27.45
N TYR A 836 -34.02 2.01 -28.00
CA TYR A 836 -33.06 1.00 -28.46
C TYR A 836 -32.02 1.55 -29.46
N PRO A 837 -32.42 2.13 -30.61
CA PRO A 837 -31.44 2.68 -31.54
C PRO A 837 -30.71 3.91 -31.00
N ALA A 838 -31.34 4.72 -30.13
CA ALA A 838 -30.69 5.86 -29.48
C ALA A 838 -29.57 5.40 -28.53
N CYS A 839 -29.81 4.38 -27.71
CA CYS A 839 -28.80 3.80 -26.82
C CYS A 839 -27.58 3.30 -27.60
N ILE A 840 -27.79 2.54 -28.67
CA ILE A 840 -26.69 2.04 -29.51
C ILE A 840 -25.94 3.22 -30.15
N LYS A 841 -26.66 4.21 -30.69
CA LYS A 841 -26.08 5.40 -31.31
C LYS A 841 -25.19 6.20 -30.36
N TYR A 842 -25.64 6.45 -29.14
CA TYR A 842 -24.87 7.20 -28.13
C TYR A 842 -23.73 6.36 -27.52
N LEU A 843 -23.96 5.07 -27.32
CA LEU A 843 -22.92 4.15 -26.87
C LEU A 843 -21.77 4.10 -27.88
N MET A 844 -22.07 3.97 -29.18
CA MET A 844 -21.06 3.98 -30.23
C MET A 844 -20.30 5.31 -30.32
N SER A 845 -20.96 6.47 -30.14
CA SER A 845 -20.24 7.75 -30.07
C SER A 845 -19.29 7.85 -28.88
N ALA A 846 -19.56 7.15 -27.77
CA ALA A 846 -18.64 7.10 -26.63
C ALA A 846 -17.38 6.26 -26.92
N PHE A 847 -17.44 5.34 -27.89
CA PHE A 847 -16.29 4.56 -28.36
C PHE A 847 -15.54 5.22 -29.53
N ASP A 848 -16.18 6.13 -30.26
CA ASP A 848 -15.58 6.86 -31.40
C ASP A 848 -15.01 8.23 -30.98
N ILE A 849 -14.13 8.20 -29.99
CA ILE A 849 -13.54 9.39 -29.38
C ILE A 849 -12.80 10.29 -30.40
N PRO A 850 -11.99 9.77 -31.34
CA PRO A 850 -11.32 10.60 -32.35
C PRO A 850 -12.29 11.40 -33.22
N GLU A 851 -13.40 10.80 -33.64
CA GLU A 851 -14.43 11.50 -34.42
C GLU A 851 -15.10 12.57 -33.58
N VAL A 852 -15.47 12.26 -32.32
CA VAL A 852 -16.05 13.25 -31.39
C VAL A 852 -15.08 14.42 -31.19
N MET A 853 -13.78 14.17 -31.00
CA MET A 853 -12.76 15.20 -30.89
C MET A 853 -12.69 16.06 -32.16
N ALA A 854 -12.61 15.45 -33.34
CA ALA A 854 -12.45 16.15 -34.61
C ALA A 854 -13.69 16.98 -34.99
N VAL A 855 -14.90 16.43 -34.83
CA VAL A 855 -16.17 17.13 -35.08
C VAL A 855 -16.34 18.29 -34.10
N THR A 856 -16.10 18.06 -32.80
CA THR A 856 -16.23 19.13 -31.80
C THR A 856 -15.21 20.23 -32.04
N ARG A 857 -13.95 19.87 -32.33
CA ARG A 857 -12.89 20.82 -32.70
C ARG A 857 -13.29 21.66 -33.91
N THR A 858 -13.80 21.04 -34.98
CA THR A 858 -14.23 21.76 -36.19
C THR A 858 -15.35 22.77 -35.88
N ASN A 859 -16.30 22.38 -35.02
CA ASN A 859 -17.37 23.28 -34.57
C ASN A 859 -16.81 24.44 -33.72
N ILE A 860 -15.92 24.18 -32.76
CA ILE A 860 -15.26 25.22 -31.95
C ILE A 860 -14.50 26.20 -32.84
N CYS A 861 -13.76 25.70 -33.83
CA CYS A 861 -12.96 26.55 -34.70
C CYS A 861 -13.80 27.41 -35.65
N ARG A 862 -15.03 26.99 -35.97
CA ARG A 862 -15.95 27.74 -36.82
C ARG A 862 -16.80 28.74 -36.03
N GLU A 863 -17.35 28.33 -34.89
CA GLU A 863 -18.42 29.04 -34.17
C GLU A 863 -17.95 29.62 -32.83
N GLY A 864 -16.73 29.31 -32.39
CA GLY A 864 -16.18 29.69 -31.09
C GLY A 864 -16.54 28.69 -29.97
N MET A 865 -15.82 28.75 -28.86
CA MET A 865 -16.03 27.86 -27.70
C MET A 865 -17.39 28.12 -27.00
N GLU A 866 -17.93 29.34 -27.14
CA GLU A 866 -19.20 29.76 -26.52
C GLU A 866 -20.43 29.08 -27.12
N SER A 867 -20.30 28.50 -28.33
CA SER A 867 -21.40 27.77 -28.98
C SER A 867 -21.69 26.41 -28.34
N LEU A 868 -20.77 25.89 -27.52
CA LEU A 868 -20.92 24.61 -26.83
C LEU A 868 -21.58 24.77 -25.46
N SER A 869 -22.45 23.82 -25.13
CA SER A 869 -22.90 23.65 -23.76
C SER A 869 -21.73 23.28 -22.83
N ARG A 870 -21.86 23.58 -21.53
CA ARG A 870 -20.86 23.21 -20.53
C ARG A 870 -20.58 21.70 -20.51
N SER A 871 -21.61 20.88 -20.74
CA SER A 871 -21.47 19.42 -20.86
C SER A 871 -20.73 19.02 -22.14
N GLY A 872 -20.99 19.69 -23.27
CA GLY A 872 -20.27 19.49 -24.52
C GLY A 872 -18.78 19.82 -24.40
N ALA A 873 -18.46 20.95 -23.76
CA ALA A 873 -17.07 21.32 -23.46
C ALA A 873 -16.39 20.30 -22.54
N ALA A 874 -17.08 19.80 -21.51
CA ALA A 874 -16.54 18.76 -20.63
C ALA A 874 -16.25 17.45 -21.37
N ILE A 875 -17.15 17.02 -22.26
CA ILE A 875 -16.96 15.83 -23.11
C ILE A 875 -15.76 16.02 -24.03
N TYR A 876 -15.61 17.20 -24.64
CA TYR A 876 -14.47 17.54 -25.48
C TYR A 876 -13.14 17.41 -24.72
N TYR A 877 -13.00 18.11 -23.58
CA TYR A 877 -11.77 18.05 -22.80
C TYR A 877 -11.49 16.67 -22.23
N ALA A 878 -12.51 15.92 -21.82
CA ALA A 878 -12.35 14.53 -21.40
C ALA A 878 -11.82 13.65 -22.54
N SER A 879 -12.33 13.85 -23.75
CA SER A 879 -11.90 13.13 -24.96
C SER A 879 -10.45 13.45 -25.32
N VAL A 880 -10.10 14.74 -25.36
CA VAL A 880 -8.71 15.20 -25.58
C VAL A 880 -7.78 14.68 -24.50
N PHE A 881 -8.19 14.75 -23.23
CA PHE A 881 -7.41 14.26 -22.10
C PHE A 881 -7.03 12.80 -22.27
N LEU A 882 -7.97 11.91 -22.60
CA LEU A 882 -7.69 10.48 -22.74
C LEU A 882 -6.57 10.19 -23.74
N TYR A 883 -6.58 10.85 -24.90
CA TYR A 883 -5.55 10.67 -25.93
C TYR A 883 -4.24 11.37 -25.58
N PHE A 884 -4.32 12.64 -25.17
CA PHE A 884 -3.14 13.42 -24.81
C PHE A 884 -2.39 12.81 -23.62
N TRP A 885 -3.13 12.29 -22.63
CA TRP A 885 -2.58 11.62 -21.47
C TRP A 885 -1.77 10.39 -21.87
N VAL A 886 -2.35 9.46 -22.64
CA VAL A 886 -1.63 8.27 -23.14
C VAL A 886 -0.42 8.67 -23.98
N PHE A 887 -0.56 9.66 -24.86
CA PHE A 887 0.51 10.12 -25.74
C PHE A 887 1.67 10.79 -25.00
N SER A 888 1.37 11.56 -23.95
CA SER A 888 2.38 12.32 -23.19
C SER A 888 3.11 11.51 -22.14
N THR A 889 2.47 10.47 -21.59
CA THR A 889 3.03 9.63 -20.52
C THR A 889 4.49 9.18 -20.71
N PRO A 890 4.95 8.70 -21.89
CA PRO A 890 6.32 8.24 -22.06
C PRO A 890 7.37 9.34 -21.88
N VAL A 891 7.01 10.56 -22.30
CA VAL A 891 7.93 11.70 -22.36
C VAL A 891 8.13 12.29 -20.98
N VAL A 892 7.09 12.29 -20.13
CA VAL A 892 7.19 12.82 -18.77
C VAL A 892 8.26 12.07 -17.96
N SER A 893 8.20 10.75 -17.95
CA SER A 893 9.20 9.91 -17.29
C SER A 893 10.60 10.06 -17.89
N LEU A 894 10.71 10.28 -19.20
CA LEU A 894 12.00 10.48 -19.85
C LEU A 894 12.65 11.80 -19.40
N VAL A 895 11.89 12.90 -19.36
CA VAL A 895 12.37 14.21 -18.91
C VAL A 895 12.80 14.12 -17.43
N PHE A 896 11.97 13.51 -16.58
CA PHE A 896 12.27 13.38 -15.16
C PHE A 896 13.45 12.43 -14.87
N GLY A 897 13.53 11.28 -15.54
CA GLY A 897 14.67 10.37 -15.44
C GLY A 897 15.98 10.99 -15.94
N SER A 898 15.92 11.81 -16.99
CA SER A 898 17.08 12.57 -17.48
C SER A 898 17.52 13.64 -16.49
N TYR A 899 16.58 14.34 -15.86
CA TYR A 899 16.86 15.28 -14.77
C TYR A 899 17.62 14.60 -13.63
N LEU A 900 17.13 13.46 -13.13
CA LEU A 900 17.79 12.72 -12.05
C LEU A 900 19.21 12.29 -12.45
N TYR A 901 19.41 11.79 -13.68
CA TYR A 901 20.73 11.39 -14.19
C TYR A 901 21.74 12.55 -14.25
N ILE A 902 21.31 13.71 -14.75
CA ILE A 902 22.13 14.93 -14.85
C ILE A 902 22.50 15.43 -13.46
N CYS A 903 21.51 15.53 -12.57
CA CYS A 903 21.67 16.05 -11.23
C CYS A 903 22.61 15.19 -10.38
N ILE A 904 22.49 13.87 -10.44
CA ILE A 904 23.34 12.99 -9.64
C ILE A 904 24.79 12.95 -10.12
N ASN A 905 25.03 12.91 -11.44
CA ASN A 905 26.38 12.76 -11.99
C ASN A 905 27.17 14.07 -12.09
N TRP A 906 26.52 15.21 -12.32
CA TRP A 906 27.23 16.48 -12.51
C TRP A 906 27.09 17.44 -11.34
N LEU A 907 26.02 17.33 -10.56
CA LEU A 907 25.77 18.22 -9.42
C LEU A 907 25.90 17.51 -8.07
N HIS A 908 26.05 16.17 -8.06
CA HIS A 908 26.13 15.35 -6.85
C HIS A 908 24.98 15.66 -5.86
N ILE A 909 23.75 15.77 -6.40
CA ILE A 909 22.49 15.94 -5.67
C ILE A 909 21.50 14.81 -6.00
N HIS A 910 20.44 14.69 -5.22
CA HIS A 910 19.38 13.66 -5.41
C HIS A 910 19.89 12.22 -5.30
N PHE A 911 20.82 11.95 -4.39
CA PHE A 911 21.39 10.60 -4.25
C PHE A 911 20.31 9.57 -3.91
N ASP A 912 19.34 9.94 -3.07
CA ASP A 912 18.26 9.06 -2.64
C ASP A 912 17.18 8.91 -3.70
N GLU A 913 16.66 10.04 -4.24
CA GLU A 913 15.61 10.03 -5.26
C GLU A 913 16.03 9.33 -6.55
N ALA A 914 17.28 9.55 -6.99
CA ALA A 914 17.78 8.93 -8.20
C ALA A 914 17.86 7.40 -8.06
N PHE A 915 18.41 6.88 -6.97
CA PHE A 915 18.65 5.44 -6.85
C PHE A 915 17.44 4.67 -6.29
N SER A 916 16.60 5.28 -5.44
CA SER A 916 15.33 4.70 -5.00
C SER A 916 14.39 4.45 -6.18
N SER A 917 14.40 5.32 -7.19
CA SER A 917 13.65 5.13 -8.44
C SER A 917 14.08 3.88 -9.22
N LEU A 918 15.33 3.45 -9.07
CA LEU A 918 15.91 2.32 -9.77
C LEU A 918 15.74 1.00 -9.02
N ARG A 919 15.41 0.99 -7.73
CA ARG A 919 15.10 -0.22 -6.94
C ARG A 919 16.08 -1.35 -7.23
N ILE A 920 17.37 -1.06 -7.02
CA ILE A 920 18.47 -1.94 -7.40
C ILE A 920 18.72 -2.92 -6.25
N ALA A 921 18.31 -4.17 -6.44
CA ALA A 921 18.52 -5.27 -5.48
C ALA A 921 19.94 -5.84 -5.46
N ASN A 922 20.77 -5.43 -6.42
CA ASN A 922 22.15 -5.89 -6.59
C ASN A 922 23.11 -5.14 -5.65
N TYR A 923 24.37 -5.58 -5.62
CA TYR A 923 25.42 -5.03 -4.75
C TYR A 923 25.01 -5.09 -3.28
N LYS A 924 24.99 -6.32 -2.74
CA LYS A 924 24.75 -6.57 -1.32
C LYS A 924 26.03 -6.99 -0.62
N SER A 925 26.17 -6.67 0.65
CA SER A 925 27.35 -6.98 1.44
C SER A 925 27.05 -7.00 2.93
N PHE A 926 27.94 -7.62 3.67
CA PHE A 926 28.02 -7.57 5.13
C PHE A 926 29.51 -7.59 5.52
N THR A 927 29.83 -7.19 6.74
CA THR A 927 31.21 -7.19 7.24
C THR A 927 31.36 -8.25 8.31
N ARG A 928 32.36 -9.11 8.16
CA ARG A 928 32.75 -10.15 9.11
C ARG A 928 34.04 -9.75 9.81
N PHE A 929 34.07 -9.93 11.12
CA PHE A 929 35.17 -9.56 11.99
C PHE A 929 35.74 -10.79 12.68
N HIS A 930 37.05 -10.77 12.88
CA HIS A 930 37.79 -11.81 13.58
C HIS A 930 38.73 -11.16 14.59
N ILE A 931 38.48 -11.42 15.88
CA ILE A 931 39.43 -11.07 16.94
C ILE A 931 40.43 -12.21 17.03
N LYS A 932 41.67 -11.92 16.62
CA LYS A 932 42.77 -12.90 16.64
C LYS A 932 43.25 -13.15 18.07
N SER A 933 43.99 -14.24 18.25
CA SER A 933 44.57 -14.61 19.53
C SER A 933 45.61 -13.60 20.05
N ASP A 934 46.22 -12.81 19.17
CA ASP A 934 47.10 -11.69 19.49
C ASP A 934 46.34 -10.40 19.91
N GLY A 935 45.02 -10.39 19.72
CA GLY A 935 44.12 -9.29 20.06
C GLY A 935 43.87 -8.29 18.93
N ASP A 936 44.49 -8.45 17.76
CA ASP A 936 44.20 -7.60 16.60
C ASP A 936 42.84 -7.95 15.98
N LEU A 937 42.15 -6.95 15.42
CA LEU A 937 40.85 -7.10 14.80
C LEU A 937 40.99 -7.15 13.29
N GLU A 938 40.79 -8.32 12.71
CA GLU A 938 40.78 -8.50 11.26
C GLU A 938 39.36 -8.36 10.70
N VAL A 939 39.23 -7.61 9.61
CA VAL A 939 37.95 -7.19 9.04
C VAL A 939 37.84 -7.64 7.59
N PHE A 940 36.80 -8.40 7.27
CA PHE A 940 36.48 -8.89 5.92
C PHE A 940 35.12 -8.37 5.48
N THR A 941 35.06 -7.55 4.44
CA THR A 941 33.76 -7.18 3.84
C THR A 941 33.46 -8.11 2.69
N LEU A 942 32.36 -8.85 2.78
CA LEU A 942 31.93 -9.83 1.80
C LEU A 942 30.79 -9.26 0.96
N GLY A 943 30.91 -9.31 -0.37
CA GLY A 943 29.95 -8.73 -1.30
C GLY A 943 29.44 -9.71 -2.35
N VAL A 944 28.21 -9.46 -2.82
CA VAL A 944 27.51 -10.17 -3.89
C VAL A 944 27.02 -9.16 -4.93
N ASP A 945 27.56 -9.25 -6.15
CA ASP A 945 27.26 -8.27 -7.22
C ASP A 945 25.81 -8.41 -7.72
N LYS A 946 25.30 -9.65 -7.85
CA LYS A 946 23.98 -9.94 -8.42
C LYS A 946 23.16 -10.83 -7.49
N VAL A 947 21.98 -10.35 -7.12
CA VAL A 947 21.05 -11.08 -6.26
C VAL A 947 20.13 -11.99 -7.09
N PRO A 948 19.92 -13.26 -6.69
CA PRO A 948 18.97 -14.15 -7.35
C PRO A 948 17.53 -13.66 -7.26
N LYS A 949 16.76 -13.91 -8.31
CA LYS A 949 15.31 -13.63 -8.34
C LYS A 949 14.46 -14.89 -8.20
N GLU A 950 15.02 -16.03 -8.54
CA GLU A 950 14.31 -17.31 -8.57
C GLU A 950 14.98 -18.32 -7.65
N TRP A 951 14.22 -18.76 -6.66
CA TRP A 951 14.67 -19.68 -5.63
C TRP A 951 13.90 -21.00 -5.72
N LYS A 952 14.57 -22.08 -5.35
CA LYS A 952 14.00 -23.43 -5.22
C LYS A 952 14.38 -24.03 -3.88
N LEU A 953 13.63 -25.04 -3.44
CA LEU A 953 13.95 -25.77 -2.21
C LEU A 953 15.33 -26.40 -2.35
N ASP A 954 16.18 -26.18 -1.36
CA ASP A 954 17.52 -26.77 -1.33
C ASP A 954 17.40 -28.26 -0.99
N LYS A 955 17.94 -29.12 -1.87
CA LYS A 955 17.88 -30.57 -1.72
C LYS A 955 18.73 -31.04 -0.55
N ASP A 956 19.88 -30.39 -0.33
CA ASP A 956 20.80 -30.78 0.73
C ASP A 956 20.19 -30.44 2.09
N TRP A 957 19.55 -29.27 2.19
CA TRP A 957 18.75 -28.88 3.35
C TRP A 957 17.58 -29.82 3.63
N ASP A 958 16.86 -30.29 2.60
CA ASP A 958 15.70 -31.17 2.79
C ASP A 958 16.12 -32.61 3.11
N SER A 959 17.28 -33.04 2.63
CA SER A 959 17.86 -34.37 2.86
C SER A 959 18.50 -34.53 4.25
N GLU A 960 18.98 -33.43 4.84
CA GLU A 960 19.61 -33.47 6.16
C GLU A 960 18.58 -33.84 7.24
N PRO A 961 18.85 -34.86 8.09
CA PRO A 961 17.89 -35.34 9.07
C PRO A 961 17.44 -34.23 10.02
N ARG A 962 16.13 -33.94 10.03
CA ARG A 962 15.50 -33.02 10.98
C ARG A 962 15.37 -33.72 12.34
N SER A 963 16.49 -33.90 13.05
CA SER A 963 16.45 -34.32 14.45
C SER A 963 15.69 -33.26 15.24
N THR A 964 14.67 -33.66 16.00
CA THR A 964 13.93 -32.76 16.91
C THR A 964 14.82 -32.12 17.97
N VAL A 965 16.03 -32.64 18.19
CA VAL A 965 16.95 -32.18 19.25
C VAL A 965 18.01 -31.21 18.72
N LYS A 966 18.37 -31.25 17.42
CA LYS A 966 19.47 -30.43 16.90
C LYS A 966 18.99 -29.03 16.50
N MET A 967 19.64 -28.01 17.07
CA MET A 967 19.45 -26.61 16.67
C MET A 967 19.92 -26.38 15.24
N SER A 968 19.30 -25.40 14.56
CA SER A 968 19.55 -25.12 13.14
C SER A 968 20.99 -24.65 12.84
N HIS A 969 21.65 -23.99 13.78
CA HIS A 969 23.03 -23.50 13.62
C HIS A 969 24.09 -24.62 13.62
N LEU A 970 23.73 -25.82 14.09
CA LEU A 970 24.58 -27.01 14.06
C LEU A 970 24.47 -27.79 12.73
N ARG A 971 23.60 -27.35 11.83
CA ARG A 971 23.38 -27.98 10.53
C ARG A 971 24.49 -27.64 9.55
N ARG A 972 24.82 -28.59 8.68
CA ARG A 972 25.78 -28.35 7.58
C ARG A 972 25.15 -27.48 6.49
N PHE A 973 23.87 -27.65 6.23
CA PHE A 973 23.10 -26.89 5.24
C PHE A 973 21.93 -26.19 5.96
N PRO A 974 22.16 -25.02 6.59
CA PRO A 974 21.16 -24.38 7.45
C PRO A 974 20.00 -23.73 6.68
N SER A 975 20.24 -23.29 5.45
CA SER A 975 19.30 -22.45 4.68
C SER A 975 18.37 -23.26 3.80
N LYS A 976 17.08 -22.93 3.86
CA LYS A 976 16.00 -23.68 3.18
C LYS A 976 16.01 -23.57 1.66
N TRP A 977 16.41 -22.42 1.12
CA TRP A 977 16.30 -22.12 -0.30
C TRP A 977 17.68 -21.92 -0.93
N CYS A 978 17.82 -22.38 -2.17
CA CYS A 978 18.98 -22.11 -3.00
C CYS A 978 18.54 -21.47 -4.33
N ALA A 979 19.45 -20.78 -4.99
CA ALA A 979 19.18 -20.20 -6.30
C ALA A 979 18.85 -21.32 -7.30
N THR A 980 17.95 -21.04 -8.24
CA THR A 980 17.57 -22.01 -9.27
C THR A 980 18.79 -22.41 -10.10
N THR A 981 19.63 -21.42 -10.41
CA THR A 981 20.91 -21.56 -11.11
C THR A 981 22.06 -21.50 -10.10
N SER A 982 22.85 -22.57 -10.02
CA SER A 982 23.95 -22.69 -9.03
C SER A 982 25.00 -21.58 -9.16
N GLN A 983 25.33 -21.16 -10.39
CA GLN A 983 26.27 -20.05 -10.65
C GLN A 983 25.78 -18.68 -10.18
N GLN A 984 24.49 -18.56 -9.81
CA GLN A 984 23.92 -17.33 -9.26
C GLN A 984 23.73 -17.43 -7.75
N ASP A 985 23.96 -18.59 -7.13
CA ASP A 985 23.77 -18.73 -5.69
C ASP A 985 24.76 -17.83 -4.93
N PRO A 986 24.32 -17.09 -3.90
CA PRO A 986 25.20 -16.21 -3.13
C PRO A 986 26.45 -16.92 -2.60
N ILE A 987 26.37 -18.20 -2.19
CA ILE A 987 27.54 -18.89 -1.63
C ILE A 987 28.63 -19.13 -2.69
N ASN A 988 28.25 -19.19 -3.97
CA ASN A 988 29.18 -19.40 -5.09
C ASN A 988 29.66 -18.09 -5.74
N THR A 989 29.03 -16.96 -5.40
CA THR A 989 29.27 -15.65 -6.04
C THR A 989 29.82 -14.60 -5.08
N VAL A 990 29.84 -14.90 -3.78
CA VAL A 990 30.42 -14.04 -2.76
C VAL A 990 31.92 -13.84 -2.98
N LYS A 991 32.39 -12.60 -2.77
CA LYS A 991 33.80 -12.22 -2.88
C LYS A 991 34.18 -11.25 -1.76
N ILE A 992 35.47 -11.15 -1.47
CA ILE A 992 36.00 -10.11 -0.58
C ILE A 992 36.04 -8.80 -1.35
N VAL A 993 35.40 -7.78 -0.79
CA VAL A 993 35.33 -6.41 -1.31
C VAL A 993 36.38 -5.52 -0.67
N ASP A 994 36.69 -5.77 0.60
CA ASP A 994 37.72 -5.07 1.36
C ASP A 994 38.22 -5.98 2.48
N HIS A 995 39.51 -5.90 2.79
CA HIS A 995 40.16 -6.64 3.86
C HIS A 995 41.22 -5.74 4.49
N PHE A 996 41.19 -5.62 5.82
CA PHE A 996 42.17 -4.85 6.58
C PHE A 996 42.22 -5.33 8.03
N VAL A 997 43.29 -4.96 8.74
CA VAL A 997 43.51 -5.28 10.15
C VAL A 997 43.59 -3.98 10.94
N ILE A 998 42.91 -3.93 12.08
CA ILE A 998 43.02 -2.85 13.07
C ILE A 998 43.86 -3.37 14.23
N SER A 999 45.04 -2.78 14.40
CA SER A 999 45.94 -3.17 15.48
C SER A 999 45.47 -2.65 16.83
N ARG A 1000 45.60 -3.49 17.85
CA ARG A 1000 45.19 -3.13 19.21
C ARG A 1000 46.16 -2.17 19.88
N SER A 1001 47.45 -2.31 19.59
CA SER A 1001 48.52 -1.43 20.08
C SER A 1001 49.07 -0.58 18.94
N ASP A 1002 49.40 0.68 19.24
CA ASP A 1002 50.19 1.52 18.34
C ASP A 1002 51.61 0.93 18.30
N LYS A 1003 51.82 -0.13 17.51
CA LYS A 1003 53.18 -0.55 17.19
C LYS A 1003 53.81 0.63 16.46
N GLU A 1004 54.85 1.21 17.04
CA GLU A 1004 55.74 2.11 16.32
C GLU A 1004 56.02 1.46 14.97
N VAL A 1005 55.57 2.10 13.88
CA VAL A 1005 55.88 1.68 12.52
C VAL A 1005 57.37 1.93 12.35
N GLY A 1006 58.18 1.00 12.84
CA GLY A 1006 59.61 0.94 12.62
C GLY A 1006 59.81 0.73 11.14
N GLY A 1007 60.36 1.74 10.47
CA GLY A 1007 60.78 1.62 9.09
C GLY A 1007 61.73 0.44 8.90
N SER A 1008 61.42 -0.39 7.92
CA SER A 1008 62.39 -1.23 7.22
C SER A 1008 62.05 -1.22 5.74
#